data_AF-A0A1B7MV29-F1
#
_entry.id   AF-A0A1B7MV29-F1
#
_cell.length_a   1.000
_cell.length_b   1.000
_cell.length_c   1.000
_cell.angle_alpha   90.00
_cell.angle_beta   90.00
_cell.angle_gamma   90.00
#
_symmetry.space_group_name_H-M   'P 1'
#
loop_
_entity.id
_entity.type
_entity.pdbx_description
1 polymer ?
#
loop_
_entity_poly.entity_id
_entity_poly.type
_entity_poly.pdbx_seq_one_letter_code
_entity_poly.pdbx_strand_id
1 'polypeptide(L)'
;MNNSYAPPKLFPMQWLNKEKELDRSADVSGSSWGFFPWVTYSYTPSITDNEMGGVDHSDSDDDLYLSLKSDDAGESMNVEDSLPHNDAPDLVKSINGMHRVLDLISEQGSSGLVDKIIIAQDSLHAFVNSVCPGTYVSITKVNFSALDRFMVKPVGVYGSKGEIVRLLTSLGVIDERIAVQLIMNHSDSSASMPSLRSGLYIVRTSGEAAAAPEQQIFLIYWPEDQTWDDSAPSSVRRNRVTFMRYLTKMCDQVTALISPEHGQLLKWNKQECEDTVMDVNGAQDESSRMITFEVTKTNEREEAVKWRPGFTATYKHIAMPLPRPDVPVDVDSFKPAMLHGETAQGFMTIAFRPGKPIVELMKQKSINRTVISNYLKKDALRINVDLDANALEILIYAGILERFQPQCERLQQELAAILSNARSTEMSEEARVKEDLKRGEPRLAMDFHKALVDAIVQKIPTFTHGLFPYALEHAQSNSTRVTADTIPSTSTDDSSQSELDALVVLYPEIGEELYRMVQHPQFLKIPTGKFRDLKERICIAQYFLRHYPDAPEGLINIILQGDIKCAKGALDMINNETQSTRIPNAMWSALPSLNMYSIYKTSKHKEADPDSISDAQFLAGLEDIKTFCALANIVEETRAAALEHFRILLLNKTKSLVRYALDIQVNRCLHQVRRKAASSAEEQRVELQRVFINEINNLSEEGHRSHTFVIDSVERTRNKRMRLARRNLLNIVGSRQSLQQPMFEFSVHLMQLTEHDQHSLKMDPSMIPSPKFTGVGRQSHSFKLPPRHSVARAQLLSGDKIFLATTDQSGNLTVFLETLTAIESALARDCGKKLNRDKIGDFILAFDESKRILCIIAREKLLLHVFVHDDTRGFQASGSAINLNLWCGEGTSIIHGCFVCGSDELLLVDSLAQARIYSLTTMQFRPAMLNLNQIPTGVYSTPDGSCLVVAHVRGSELTLTAYHWSTFGSTDGITLDIPDLPLDQPLLLTSLINRNIVHLVALDTNANSYRSFALDITRKVTEFTFKEKGARGGAAQPKNVTLHNCLIDCHTEVWTRFPVLPAVQRETITLSSNRCPRTLVFITDRDHQTFAPHFHDLIAHFERTSKKPTGNLLKSIIVSATTYAAFANALLGGAKWSVSKFRAGEWLAEFLCLIPIQIAVTKENRFIPLKDGIYSTQLEKSLLGADVNRIVDFLSFGWYESLFQSYMAKKPVKVVSSMGEQS
;
A
#
# COMPACT_ATOMS: atom_id res chain seq x y z
N MET A 1 -43.18 -51.31 -22.04
CA MET A 1 -43.69 -50.67 -23.27
C MET A 1 -43.04 -49.30 -23.37
N ASN A 2 -42.06 -49.00 -24.22
CA ASN A 2 -40.98 -49.70 -24.97
C ASN A 2 -40.46 -48.60 -25.92
N ASN A 3 -39.18 -48.36 -26.23
CA ASN A 3 -37.85 -48.89 -25.91
C ASN A 3 -36.83 -47.82 -26.39
N SER A 4 -35.52 -47.76 -26.13
CA SER A 4 -34.54 -48.37 -25.18
C SER A 4 -33.14 -47.80 -25.57
N TYR A 5 -32.04 -47.67 -24.82
CA TYR A 5 -31.53 -47.76 -23.42
C TYR A 5 -30.14 -47.04 -23.50
N ALA A 6 -29.42 -46.52 -22.50
CA ALA A 6 -29.47 -46.45 -21.03
C ALA A 6 -28.79 -45.12 -20.55
N PRO A 7 -28.75 -44.75 -19.24
CA PRO A 7 -28.50 -43.36 -18.80
C PRO A 7 -27.19 -43.13 -17.95
N PRO A 8 -27.11 -42.34 -16.84
CA PRO A 8 -26.61 -40.95 -16.94
C PRO A 8 -25.64 -40.42 -15.84
N LYS A 9 -25.17 -39.17 -16.05
CA LYS A 9 -24.92 -38.09 -15.04
C LYS A 9 -23.68 -38.09 -14.11
N LEU A 10 -23.28 -36.85 -13.79
CA LEU A 10 -22.62 -36.30 -12.59
C LEU A 10 -21.09 -36.04 -12.54
N PHE A 11 -20.77 -34.97 -11.79
CA PHE A 11 -19.51 -34.28 -11.50
C PHE A 11 -18.73 -34.95 -10.32
N PRO A 12 -17.52 -34.49 -9.91
CA PRO A 12 -16.32 -34.07 -10.66
C PRO A 12 -15.00 -34.56 -9.96
N MET A 13 -13.88 -33.83 -10.15
CA MET A 13 -12.64 -33.78 -9.33
C MET A 13 -11.55 -34.88 -9.45
N GLN A 14 -10.32 -34.37 -9.66
CA GLN A 14 -9.03 -34.75 -9.07
C GLN A 14 -8.31 -36.11 -9.35
N TRP A 15 -7.03 -35.96 -9.74
CA TRP A 15 -5.82 -36.68 -9.30
C TRP A 15 -5.74 -38.23 -9.39
N LEU A 16 -4.80 -38.71 -10.20
CA LEU A 16 -3.70 -39.67 -9.88
C LEU A 16 -2.78 -39.72 -11.14
N ASN A 17 -1.43 -39.70 -11.16
CA ASN A 17 -0.34 -40.10 -10.26
C ASN A 17 0.09 -41.58 -10.41
N LYS A 18 1.30 -41.81 -10.98
CA LYS A 18 2.06 -43.09 -11.07
C LYS A 18 1.46 -44.17 -12.01
N GLU A 19 2.14 -45.27 -12.40
CA GLU A 19 3.38 -45.90 -11.88
C GLU A 19 4.17 -46.72 -12.95
N LYS A 20 5.28 -47.36 -12.53
CA LYS A 20 6.24 -48.29 -13.19
C LYS A 20 7.52 -47.64 -13.78
N GLU A 21 8.76 -48.11 -13.58
CA GLU A 21 9.38 -49.47 -13.40
C GLU A 21 9.52 -50.28 -14.70
N LEU A 22 10.66 -50.91 -15.09
CA LEU A 22 12.07 -50.96 -14.62
C LEU A 22 13.01 -50.73 -15.87
N ASP A 23 14.32 -51.04 -16.00
CA ASP A 23 15.37 -51.63 -15.14
C ASP A 23 16.80 -51.26 -15.65
N ARG A 24 17.86 -51.65 -14.89
CA ARG A 24 19.23 -52.05 -15.31
C ARG A 24 20.07 -51.26 -16.35
N SER A 25 21.22 -50.75 -15.86
CA SER A 25 22.60 -50.89 -16.42
C SER A 25 22.93 -50.21 -17.78
N ALA A 26 24.18 -49.88 -18.12
CA ALA A 26 25.49 -50.05 -17.48
C ALA A 26 26.41 -48.82 -17.71
N ASP A 27 27.67 -48.89 -17.30
CA ASP A 27 28.69 -47.86 -17.56
C ASP A 27 29.01 -47.63 -19.05
N VAL A 28 29.45 -46.41 -19.40
CA VAL A 28 30.79 -46.12 -19.99
C VAL A 28 30.92 -44.61 -20.30
N SER A 29 32.16 -44.12 -20.33
CA SER A 29 32.53 -42.72 -20.63
C SER A 29 32.13 -42.23 -22.03
N GLY A 30 31.67 -40.98 -22.14
CA GLY A 30 31.48 -40.31 -23.43
C GLY A 30 31.39 -38.79 -23.33
N SER A 31 32.49 -38.08 -23.62
CA SER A 31 32.50 -36.62 -23.76
C SER A 31 32.20 -36.21 -25.20
N SER A 32 31.08 -35.53 -25.45
CA SER A 32 30.81 -34.88 -26.74
C SER A 32 29.91 -33.64 -26.59
N TRP A 33 30.11 -32.65 -27.46
CA TRP A 33 29.28 -31.45 -27.55
C TRP A 33 28.19 -31.65 -28.61
N GLY A 34 26.93 -31.46 -28.23
CA GLY A 34 25.79 -31.56 -29.15
C GLY A 34 25.46 -30.22 -29.82
N PHE A 35 25.88 -30.04 -31.07
CA PHE A 35 25.33 -29.01 -31.96
C PHE A 35 23.97 -29.48 -32.51
N PHE A 36 22.94 -28.64 -32.46
CA PHE A 36 21.81 -28.69 -33.39
C PHE A 36 21.30 -27.26 -33.67
N PRO A 37 21.09 -26.88 -34.95
CA PRO A 37 20.73 -25.51 -35.32
C PRO A 37 19.20 -25.30 -35.37
N TRP A 38 18.78 -24.03 -35.30
CA TRP A 38 17.45 -23.60 -35.73
C TRP A 38 17.56 -22.86 -37.06
N VAL A 39 16.86 -23.36 -38.08
CA VAL A 39 16.79 -22.76 -39.42
C VAL A 39 15.53 -21.89 -39.51
N THR A 40 15.70 -20.65 -39.95
CA THR A 40 14.60 -19.73 -40.24
C THR A 40 13.94 -20.04 -41.58
N TYR A 41 12.62 -19.99 -41.65
CA TYR A 41 11.89 -19.80 -42.90
C TYR A 41 10.85 -18.70 -42.75
N SER A 42 10.87 -17.76 -43.69
CA SER A 42 9.91 -16.67 -43.87
C SER A 42 9.11 -16.90 -45.15
N TYR A 43 7.83 -16.54 -45.21
CA TYR A 43 7.17 -16.07 -46.44
C TYR A 43 5.83 -15.36 -46.13
N THR A 44 5.47 -14.39 -46.99
CA THR A 44 4.16 -13.71 -47.13
C THR A 44 3.27 -14.54 -48.13
N PRO A 45 2.13 -14.11 -48.76
CA PRO A 45 1.49 -12.78 -48.93
C PRO A 45 -0.08 -12.75 -49.03
N SER A 46 -0.64 -11.63 -49.56
CA SER A 46 -1.96 -11.44 -50.26
C SER A 46 -3.30 -11.60 -49.49
N ILE A 47 -4.35 -10.74 -49.58
CA ILE A 47 -5.06 -9.99 -50.69
C ILE A 47 -6.10 -10.92 -51.41
N THR A 48 -7.37 -10.57 -51.72
CA THR A 48 -8.08 -9.30 -52.10
C THR A 48 -9.58 -9.22 -51.63
N ASP A 49 -10.24 -8.05 -51.81
CA ASP A 49 -11.69 -7.75 -52.08
C ASP A 49 -12.84 -8.17 -51.11
N ASN A 50 -14.04 -7.53 -51.02
CA ASN A 50 -14.66 -6.33 -51.64
C ASN A 50 -15.64 -5.64 -50.61
N GLU A 51 -16.63 -4.75 -50.84
CA GLU A 51 -17.34 -4.16 -52.01
C GLU A 51 -17.87 -2.70 -51.73
N MET A 52 -19.04 -2.29 -52.27
CA MET A 52 -19.64 -0.92 -52.24
C MET A 52 -20.98 -0.87 -51.43
N GLY A 53 -21.64 0.27 -51.13
CA GLY A 53 -21.49 1.72 -51.41
C GLY A 53 -22.63 2.49 -50.67
N GLY A 54 -22.96 3.79 -50.85
CA GLY A 54 -22.44 4.91 -51.66
C GLY A 54 -23.50 6.05 -51.80
N VAL A 55 -23.12 7.26 -52.25
CA VAL A 55 -23.96 8.43 -52.67
C VAL A 55 -24.45 9.46 -51.60
N ASP A 56 -23.59 10.47 -51.36
CA ASP A 56 -23.71 11.92 -51.68
C ASP A 56 -24.86 12.86 -51.23
N HIS A 57 -24.43 14.04 -50.70
CA HIS A 57 -24.88 15.45 -50.86
C HIS A 57 -26.40 15.83 -50.86
N SER A 58 -26.85 16.98 -50.32
CA SER A 58 -26.36 18.37 -50.50
C SER A 58 -26.93 19.40 -49.46
N ASP A 59 -26.63 20.69 -49.64
CA ASP A 59 -26.92 21.84 -48.74
C ASP A 59 -28.35 22.45 -48.85
N SER A 60 -28.78 23.24 -47.84
CA SER A 60 -29.44 24.58 -47.98
C SER A 60 -29.86 25.16 -46.61
N ASP A 61 -29.91 26.50 -46.52
CA ASP A 61 -30.39 27.29 -45.37
C ASP A 61 -31.93 27.53 -45.34
N ASP A 62 -32.36 28.24 -44.27
CA ASP A 62 -33.50 29.18 -44.16
C ASP A 62 -34.97 28.74 -43.88
N ASP A 63 -35.40 29.08 -42.65
CA ASP A 63 -36.56 29.95 -42.30
C ASP A 63 -38.00 29.39 -42.00
N LEU A 64 -38.76 30.23 -41.27
CA LEU A 64 -40.22 30.32 -41.06
C LEU A 64 -41.00 29.34 -40.15
N TYR A 65 -41.16 29.77 -38.89
CA TYR A 65 -42.46 30.00 -38.21
C TYR A 65 -43.77 29.55 -38.91
N LEU A 66 -44.55 28.62 -38.30
CA LEU A 66 -45.91 28.90 -37.72
C LEU A 66 -46.75 27.65 -37.30
N SER A 67 -47.28 27.71 -36.08
CA SER A 67 -48.64 27.33 -35.62
C SER A 67 -49.25 25.91 -35.78
N LEU A 68 -49.67 25.40 -34.60
CA LEU A 68 -50.88 24.58 -34.33
C LEU A 68 -50.88 23.11 -34.84
N LYS A 69 -51.44 22.12 -34.12
CA LYS A 69 -52.47 22.16 -33.05
C LYS A 69 -52.12 21.31 -31.82
N SER A 70 -52.93 21.49 -30.78
CA SER A 70 -53.14 20.56 -29.67
C SER A 70 -53.58 19.16 -30.11
N ASP A 71 -53.15 18.14 -29.37
CA ASP A 71 -53.99 17.00 -29.02
C ASP A 71 -53.83 16.72 -27.51
N ASP A 72 -54.89 16.21 -26.87
CA ASP A 72 -55.02 16.08 -25.42
C ASP A 72 -54.68 14.65 -24.96
N ALA A 73 -53.55 14.51 -24.27
CA ALA A 73 -53.06 13.26 -23.70
C ALA A 73 -52.43 13.52 -22.34
N GLY A 74 -53.26 13.56 -21.29
CA GLY A 74 -52.82 13.78 -19.91
C GLY A 74 -52.03 12.61 -19.32
N GLU A 75 -50.71 12.56 -19.56
CA GLU A 75 -49.81 11.75 -18.75
C GLU A 75 -49.69 12.36 -17.35
N SER A 76 -50.19 11.63 -16.37
CA SER A 76 -50.00 11.95 -14.96
C SER A 76 -48.53 11.81 -14.59
N MET A 77 -47.79 12.92 -14.47
CA MET A 77 -46.47 12.92 -13.85
C MET A 77 -46.58 12.37 -12.42
N ASN A 78 -46.05 11.16 -12.19
CA ASN A 78 -45.84 10.66 -10.85
C ASN A 78 -44.78 11.54 -10.16
N VAL A 79 -45.23 12.31 -9.17
CA VAL A 79 -44.34 13.02 -8.26
C VAL A 79 -43.70 11.97 -7.35
N GLU A 80 -42.46 11.58 -7.62
CA GLU A 80 -41.63 10.92 -6.61
C GLU A 80 -41.32 11.94 -5.51
N ASP A 81 -42.14 11.90 -4.45
CA ASP A 81 -41.96 12.73 -3.26
C ASP A 81 -40.64 12.39 -2.52
N SER A 82 -40.25 13.31 -1.65
CA SER A 82 -38.97 13.33 -0.93
C SER A 82 -38.46 11.99 -0.38
N LEU A 83 -37.16 11.75 -0.57
CA LEU A 83 -36.36 10.72 0.14
C LEU A 83 -36.77 10.62 1.62
N PRO A 84 -37.29 9.47 2.10
CA PRO A 84 -37.71 9.33 3.48
C PRO A 84 -36.51 9.34 4.43
N HIS A 85 -36.55 10.23 5.42
CA HIS A 85 -35.59 10.22 6.52
C HIS A 85 -35.82 8.99 7.42
N ASN A 86 -34.89 8.04 7.36
CA ASN A 86 -34.51 7.13 8.44
C ASN A 86 -35.63 6.69 9.42
N ASP A 87 -36.68 6.07 8.89
CA ASP A 87 -37.84 5.60 9.68
C ASP A 87 -37.88 4.07 9.78
N ALA A 88 -38.23 3.58 10.97
CA ALA A 88 -38.58 2.18 11.20
C ALA A 88 -39.99 1.88 10.65
N PRO A 89 -40.35 0.61 10.35
CA PRO A 89 -41.67 0.28 9.81
C PRO A 89 -42.82 0.68 10.75
N ASP A 90 -43.50 1.77 10.40
CA ASP A 90 -44.55 2.41 11.21
C ASP A 90 -45.79 1.52 11.38
N LEU A 91 -46.07 1.12 12.63
CA LEU A 91 -47.17 0.22 12.99
C LEU A 91 -48.55 0.74 12.60
N VAL A 92 -48.74 2.05 12.36
CA VAL A 92 -50.05 2.57 11.93
C VAL A 92 -50.54 1.91 10.64
N LYS A 93 -49.64 1.49 9.74
CA LYS A 93 -49.97 0.81 8.48
C LYS A 93 -50.38 -0.66 8.67
N SER A 94 -50.14 -1.24 9.84
CA SER A 94 -50.50 -2.62 10.20
C SER A 94 -51.82 -2.72 10.99
N ILE A 95 -52.38 -1.60 11.45
CA ILE A 95 -53.59 -1.57 12.28
C ILE A 95 -54.78 -1.11 11.45
N ASN A 96 -55.66 -2.05 11.10
CA ASN A 96 -56.83 -1.74 10.26
C ASN A 96 -57.83 -0.83 10.99
N GLY A 97 -58.37 0.18 10.30
CA GLY A 97 -59.29 1.16 10.86
C GLY A 97 -58.64 2.21 11.79
N MET A 98 -57.32 2.20 11.94
CA MET A 98 -56.54 3.21 12.66
C MET A 98 -55.87 4.18 11.69
N HIS A 99 -56.02 5.48 11.96
CA HIS A 99 -55.50 6.56 11.13
C HIS A 99 -54.76 7.56 12.00
N ARG A 100 -53.52 7.93 11.65
CA ARG A 100 -52.85 9.07 12.27
C ARG A 100 -53.48 10.35 11.74
N VAL A 101 -53.70 11.32 12.62
CA VAL A 101 -54.25 12.64 12.28
C VAL A 101 -53.22 13.71 12.57
N LEU A 102 -52.55 13.63 13.72
CA LEU A 102 -51.38 14.44 14.05
C LEU A 102 -50.16 13.54 14.27
N ASP A 103 -49.03 13.94 13.69
CA ASP A 103 -47.71 13.31 13.87
C ASP A 103 -46.78 14.26 14.65
N LEU A 104 -45.79 13.70 15.33
CA LEU A 104 -44.72 14.43 16.00
C LEU A 104 -43.41 14.17 15.24
N ILE A 105 -42.86 15.21 14.61
CA ILE A 105 -41.58 15.14 13.88
C ILE A 105 -40.56 16.09 14.51
N SER A 106 -39.28 15.73 14.51
CA SER A 106 -38.21 16.61 14.99
C SER A 106 -37.44 17.19 13.80
N GLU A 107 -37.48 18.52 13.65
CA GLU A 107 -36.78 19.26 12.58
C GLU A 107 -35.49 19.88 13.13
N GLN A 108 -34.42 19.94 12.34
CA GLN A 108 -33.12 20.45 12.80
C GLN A 108 -33.05 21.99 12.69
N GLY A 109 -33.41 22.67 13.78
CA GLY A 109 -33.39 24.13 13.91
C GLY A 109 -32.01 24.70 14.29
N SER A 110 -31.93 26.03 14.34
CA SER A 110 -30.70 26.79 14.64
C SER A 110 -30.15 26.60 16.06
N SER A 111 -30.91 26.00 16.97
CA SER A 111 -30.53 25.70 18.36
C SER A 111 -30.50 24.19 18.67
N GLY A 112 -30.66 23.32 17.67
CA GLY A 112 -30.77 21.87 17.84
C GLY A 112 -32.05 21.31 17.22
N LEU A 113 -32.40 20.06 17.57
CA LEU A 113 -33.66 19.45 17.15
C LEU A 113 -34.86 20.14 17.84
N VAL A 114 -35.91 20.40 17.07
CA VAL A 114 -37.14 21.08 17.51
C VAL A 114 -38.35 20.26 17.07
N ASP A 115 -39.18 19.85 18.03
CA ASP A 115 -40.38 19.07 17.72
C ASP A 115 -41.50 19.95 17.13
N LYS A 116 -42.05 19.50 16.01
CA LYS A 116 -43.21 20.05 15.31
C LYS A 116 -44.34 19.03 15.32
N ILE A 117 -45.55 19.49 15.61
CA ILE A 117 -46.78 18.72 15.45
C ILE A 117 -47.38 19.06 14.09
N ILE A 118 -47.45 18.08 13.19
CA ILE A 118 -47.92 18.23 11.81
C ILE A 118 -49.19 17.41 11.54
N ILE A 119 -49.90 17.70 10.44
CA ILE A 119 -51.01 16.88 9.96
C ILE A 119 -50.46 15.67 9.21
N ALA A 120 -50.87 14.46 9.58
CA ALA A 120 -50.50 13.23 8.89
C ALA A 120 -51.34 13.05 7.60
N GLN A 121 -50.97 13.79 6.55
CA GLN A 121 -51.83 14.03 5.38
C GLN A 121 -52.40 12.77 4.73
N ASP A 122 -51.56 11.79 4.37
CA ASP A 122 -51.98 10.54 3.70
C ASP A 122 -52.96 9.72 4.55
N SER A 123 -52.70 9.66 5.86
CA SER A 123 -53.50 8.87 6.79
C SER A 123 -54.85 9.55 7.06
N LEU A 124 -54.88 10.89 7.03
CA LEU A 124 -56.11 11.70 7.09
C LEU A 124 -56.89 11.67 5.76
N HIS A 125 -56.23 11.68 4.60
CA HIS A 125 -56.84 11.37 3.30
C HIS A 125 -57.53 10.00 3.34
N ALA A 126 -56.81 8.98 3.83
CA ALA A 126 -57.34 7.62 3.95
C ALA A 126 -58.54 7.57 4.90
N PHE A 127 -58.50 8.30 6.02
CA PHE A 127 -59.67 8.43 6.91
C PHE A 127 -60.85 9.05 6.17
N VAL A 128 -60.69 10.23 5.57
CA VAL A 128 -61.78 10.98 4.90
C VAL A 128 -62.44 10.15 3.80
N ASN A 129 -61.64 9.54 2.91
CA ASN A 129 -62.16 8.69 1.84
C ASN A 129 -62.70 7.33 2.35
N SER A 130 -62.34 6.88 3.55
CA SER A 130 -62.98 5.72 4.22
C SER A 130 -64.31 6.05 4.92
N VAL A 131 -64.61 7.33 5.16
CA VAL A 131 -65.91 7.81 5.66
C VAL A 131 -66.85 8.11 4.49
N CYS A 132 -66.37 8.80 3.46
CA CYS A 132 -67.12 9.05 2.23
C CYS A 132 -66.18 9.04 1.01
N PRO A 133 -66.16 7.97 0.19
CA PRO A 133 -65.25 7.85 -0.95
C PRO A 133 -65.37 8.99 -1.96
N GLY A 134 -64.23 9.45 -2.49
CA GLY A 134 -64.16 10.53 -3.48
C GLY A 134 -64.38 11.94 -2.90
N THR A 135 -64.42 12.08 -1.57
CA THR A 135 -64.65 13.37 -0.89
C THR A 135 -63.38 14.20 -0.74
N TYR A 136 -62.22 13.54 -0.63
CA TYR A 136 -60.92 14.18 -0.73
C TYR A 136 -60.30 13.83 -2.09
N VAL A 137 -59.95 14.85 -2.87
CA VAL A 137 -59.31 14.71 -4.20
C VAL A 137 -57.87 15.21 -4.17
N SER A 138 -57.62 16.31 -3.45
CA SER A 138 -56.28 16.83 -3.13
C SER A 138 -56.35 17.58 -1.79
N ILE A 139 -55.20 17.96 -1.23
CA ILE A 139 -55.13 18.75 0.01
C ILE A 139 -55.91 20.08 -0.10
N THR A 140 -55.90 20.69 -1.28
CA THR A 140 -56.62 21.93 -1.60
C THR A 140 -58.07 21.69 -1.99
N LYS A 141 -58.51 20.44 -2.21
CA LYS A 141 -59.83 20.05 -2.78
C LYS A 141 -60.51 18.92 -1.99
N VAL A 142 -61.23 19.31 -0.94
CA VAL A 142 -61.92 18.45 0.03
C VAL A 142 -63.37 18.92 0.20
N ASN A 143 -64.34 18.06 -0.10
CA ASN A 143 -65.76 18.41 -0.05
C ASN A 143 -66.37 18.15 1.34
N PHE A 144 -66.06 19.01 2.31
CA PHE A 144 -66.62 18.95 3.67
C PHE A 144 -68.16 18.89 3.70
N SER A 145 -68.85 19.53 2.74
CA SER A 145 -70.31 19.47 2.59
C SER A 145 -70.86 18.08 2.25
N ALA A 146 -70.04 17.17 1.72
CA ALA A 146 -70.38 15.76 1.53
C ALA A 146 -70.20 14.96 2.84
N LEU A 147 -69.16 15.26 3.63
CA LEU A 147 -68.94 14.66 4.95
C LEU A 147 -70.07 14.99 5.93
N ASP A 148 -70.70 16.16 5.81
CA ASP A 148 -71.83 16.58 6.66
C ASP A 148 -73.09 15.70 6.57
N ARG A 149 -73.12 14.73 5.64
CA ARG A 149 -74.16 13.70 5.55
C ARG A 149 -73.96 12.56 6.56
N PHE A 150 -72.79 12.46 7.19
CA PHE A 150 -72.42 11.43 8.16
C PHE A 150 -72.29 12.04 9.55
N MET A 151 -72.83 11.35 10.55
CA MET A 151 -72.69 11.75 11.95
C MET A 151 -71.54 10.97 12.62
N VAL A 152 -70.67 11.65 13.34
CA VAL A 152 -69.60 11.06 14.16
C VAL A 152 -69.90 11.18 15.65
N LYS A 153 -69.49 10.17 16.42
CA LYS A 153 -69.60 10.08 17.87
C LYS A 153 -68.19 9.93 18.49
N PRO A 154 -67.41 11.01 18.61
CA PRO A 154 -66.00 10.94 18.98
C PRO A 154 -65.81 10.90 20.50
N VAL A 155 -65.19 9.84 21.01
CA VAL A 155 -64.74 9.74 22.42
C VAL A 155 -63.23 9.89 22.48
N GLY A 156 -62.76 10.80 23.33
CA GLY A 156 -61.33 11.05 23.52
C GLY A 156 -60.73 10.01 24.47
N VAL A 157 -59.54 9.50 24.17
CA VAL A 157 -58.80 8.55 25.01
C VAL A 157 -57.36 9.02 25.18
N TYR A 158 -56.86 8.97 26.42
CA TYR A 158 -55.45 9.17 26.76
C TYR A 158 -55.10 8.31 27.97
N GLY A 159 -53.80 8.08 28.21
CA GLY A 159 -53.34 7.39 29.42
C GLY A 159 -52.11 6.53 29.23
N SER A 160 -51.97 5.51 30.09
CA SER A 160 -50.86 4.56 30.10
C SER A 160 -50.86 3.68 28.84
N LYS A 161 -49.71 3.56 28.14
CA LYS A 161 -49.60 2.80 26.87
C LYS A 161 -50.22 1.39 26.96
N GLY A 162 -49.92 0.63 28.02
CA GLY A 162 -50.45 -0.72 28.23
C GLY A 162 -51.99 -0.79 28.31
N GLU A 163 -52.65 0.16 28.96
CA GLU A 163 -54.12 0.22 29.04
C GLU A 163 -54.74 0.72 27.73
N ILE A 164 -54.06 1.58 26.96
CA ILE A 164 -54.47 1.95 25.60
C ILE A 164 -54.40 0.72 24.67
N VAL A 165 -53.34 -0.09 24.76
CA VAL A 165 -53.20 -1.35 24.01
C VAL A 165 -54.31 -2.33 24.42
N ARG A 166 -54.57 -2.49 25.73
CA ARG A 166 -55.68 -3.29 26.27
C ARG A 166 -57.04 -2.88 25.69
N LEU A 167 -57.29 -1.57 25.55
CA LEU A 167 -58.50 -1.05 24.88
C LEU A 167 -58.53 -1.45 23.41
N LEU A 168 -57.45 -1.24 22.65
CA LEU A 168 -57.38 -1.61 21.23
C LEU A 168 -57.61 -3.11 21.00
N THR A 169 -57.06 -3.98 21.85
CA THR A 169 -57.36 -5.43 21.84
C THR A 169 -58.82 -5.71 22.17
N SER A 170 -59.39 -5.01 23.16
CA SER A 170 -60.80 -5.17 23.56
C SER A 170 -61.79 -4.68 22.49
N LEU A 171 -61.37 -3.75 21.62
CA LEU A 171 -62.11 -3.30 20.44
C LEU A 171 -61.94 -4.22 19.21
N GLY A 172 -61.09 -5.24 19.29
CA GLY A 172 -60.77 -6.13 18.16
C GLY A 172 -59.97 -5.45 17.04
N VAL A 173 -59.27 -4.35 17.34
CA VAL A 173 -58.55 -3.51 16.36
C VAL A 173 -57.11 -3.99 16.15
N ILE A 174 -56.51 -4.64 17.16
CA ILE A 174 -55.17 -5.24 17.11
C ILE A 174 -55.19 -6.68 17.57
N ASP A 175 -54.28 -7.50 17.03
CA ASP A 175 -54.03 -8.86 17.51
C ASP A 175 -52.99 -8.87 18.65
N GLU A 176 -52.74 -10.06 19.21
CA GLU A 176 -51.76 -10.26 20.29
C GLU A 176 -50.32 -9.91 19.85
N ARG A 177 -49.99 -10.04 18.56
CA ARG A 177 -48.65 -9.76 18.01
C ARG A 177 -48.38 -8.26 17.99
N ILE A 178 -49.32 -7.49 17.46
CA ILE A 178 -49.26 -6.03 17.45
C ILE A 178 -49.33 -5.49 18.89
N ALA A 179 -50.14 -6.09 19.76
CA ALA A 179 -50.22 -5.70 21.17
C ALA A 179 -48.87 -5.83 21.90
N VAL A 180 -48.12 -6.92 21.67
CA VAL A 180 -46.75 -7.07 22.21
C VAL A 180 -45.80 -6.01 21.63
N GLN A 181 -45.85 -5.77 20.31
CA GLN A 181 -44.99 -4.76 19.65
C GLN A 181 -45.24 -3.33 20.17
N LEU A 182 -46.49 -2.97 20.46
CA LEU A 182 -46.87 -1.66 21.01
C LEU A 182 -46.48 -1.46 22.50
N ILE A 183 -46.07 -2.52 23.21
CA ILE A 183 -45.68 -2.48 24.63
C ILE A 183 -44.15 -2.54 24.82
N MET A 184 -43.38 -2.94 23.80
CA MET A 184 -41.92 -3.02 23.90
C MET A 184 -41.26 -1.64 24.03
N ASN A 185 -40.45 -1.44 25.08
CA ASN A 185 -39.61 -0.25 25.21
C ASN A 185 -38.49 -0.28 24.17
N HIS A 186 -38.39 0.76 23.33
CA HIS A 186 -37.45 0.79 22.20
C HIS A 186 -36.05 1.38 22.56
N SER A 187 -35.79 1.71 23.82
CA SER A 187 -34.56 2.42 24.25
C SER A 187 -33.25 1.64 24.00
N ASP A 188 -33.31 0.31 24.00
CA ASP A 188 -32.12 -0.55 24.12
C ASP A 188 -31.81 -1.33 22.83
N SER A 189 -32.48 -1.02 21.71
CA SER A 189 -32.39 -1.76 20.44
C SER A 189 -31.71 -0.97 19.32
N SER A 190 -30.54 -1.43 18.88
CA SER A 190 -29.87 -0.92 17.67
C SER A 190 -30.43 -1.49 16.35
N ALA A 191 -31.59 -2.14 16.39
CA ALA A 191 -32.28 -2.69 15.23
C ALA A 191 -33.60 -1.94 14.97
N SER A 192 -33.88 -1.68 13.68
CA SER A 192 -35.06 -0.95 13.18
C SER A 192 -36.35 -1.79 13.34
N MET A 193 -36.82 -1.90 14.57
CA MET A 193 -38.06 -2.60 14.92
C MET A 193 -39.29 -1.72 14.67
N PRO A 194 -40.42 -2.29 14.23
CA PRO A 194 -41.65 -1.53 14.04
C PRO A 194 -42.14 -0.92 15.35
N SER A 195 -42.56 0.35 15.29
CA SER A 195 -43.04 1.13 16.43
C SER A 195 -44.16 2.08 16.01
N LEU A 196 -44.82 2.72 16.98
CA LEU A 196 -45.89 3.70 16.75
C LEU A 196 -45.48 5.07 17.30
N ARG A 197 -45.35 6.08 16.43
CA ARG A 197 -44.93 7.44 16.81
C ARG A 197 -45.94 8.13 17.73
N SER A 198 -45.45 9.03 18.58
CA SER A 198 -46.31 9.92 19.39
C SER A 198 -47.20 10.76 18.48
N GLY A 199 -48.48 10.88 18.83
CA GLY A 199 -49.44 11.53 17.95
C GLY A 199 -50.89 11.36 18.36
N LEU A 200 -51.78 11.93 17.55
CA LEU A 200 -53.24 11.84 17.73
C LEU A 200 -53.83 10.96 16.61
N TYR A 201 -54.56 9.93 17.01
CA TYR A 201 -55.05 8.87 16.11
C TYR A 201 -56.57 8.74 16.17
N ILE A 202 -57.19 8.50 15.03
CA ILE A 202 -58.59 8.07 14.91
C ILE A 202 -58.61 6.54 14.81
N VAL A 203 -59.48 5.90 15.59
CA VAL A 203 -59.78 4.46 15.49
C VAL A 203 -61.28 4.28 15.26
N ARG A 204 -61.63 3.52 14.22
CA ARG A 204 -63.00 3.14 13.86
C ARG A 204 -63.27 1.69 14.24
N THR A 205 -64.37 1.41 14.92
CA THR A 205 -64.76 0.04 15.30
C THR A 205 -65.55 -0.63 14.17
N SER A 206 -65.04 -1.74 13.65
CA SER A 206 -65.60 -2.50 12.50
C SER A 206 -66.94 -3.22 12.76
N GLY A 207 -67.67 -2.89 13.83
CA GLY A 207 -68.91 -3.56 14.23
C GLY A 207 -70.19 -3.08 13.53
N GLU A 208 -70.16 -1.91 12.89
CA GLU A 208 -71.29 -1.35 12.14
C GLU A 208 -70.92 -1.29 10.64
N ALA A 209 -71.82 -1.75 9.77
CA ALA A 209 -71.56 -1.83 8.33
C ALA A 209 -71.23 -0.46 7.73
N ALA A 210 -70.38 -0.42 6.68
CA ALA A 210 -69.84 0.81 6.09
C ALA A 210 -70.86 1.80 5.47
N ALA A 211 -72.16 1.50 5.55
CA ALA A 211 -73.27 2.37 5.16
C ALA A 211 -74.05 2.95 6.37
N ALA A 212 -73.59 2.74 7.61
CA ALA A 212 -74.21 3.30 8.81
C ALA A 212 -74.11 4.84 8.84
N PRO A 213 -75.22 5.57 9.06
CA PRO A 213 -75.22 7.05 9.02
C PRO A 213 -74.65 7.70 10.29
N GLU A 214 -74.50 6.94 11.38
CA GLU A 214 -73.81 7.35 12.60
C GLU A 214 -72.59 6.45 12.81
N GLN A 215 -71.41 7.00 13.05
CA GLN A 215 -70.16 6.25 13.20
C GLN A 215 -69.53 6.52 14.57
N GLN A 216 -69.13 5.44 15.25
CA GLN A 216 -68.42 5.48 16.53
C GLN A 216 -66.92 5.65 16.27
N ILE A 217 -66.29 6.62 16.95
CA ILE A 217 -64.88 6.98 16.75
C ILE A 217 -64.19 7.13 18.11
N PHE A 218 -63.03 6.51 18.26
CA PHE A 218 -62.09 6.83 19.34
C PHE A 218 -61.01 7.76 18.81
N LEU A 219 -60.78 8.86 19.51
CA LEU A 219 -59.68 9.78 19.25
C LEU A 219 -58.62 9.55 20.33
N ILE A 220 -57.54 8.86 19.99
CA ILE A 220 -56.54 8.36 20.95
C ILE A 220 -55.29 9.24 20.88
N TYR A 221 -54.88 9.82 22.01
CA TYR A 221 -53.53 10.36 22.16
C TYR A 221 -52.58 9.21 22.52
N TRP A 222 -51.68 8.88 21.60
CA TRP A 222 -50.58 7.95 21.85
C TRP A 222 -49.36 8.73 22.35
N PRO A 223 -48.88 8.47 23.59
CA PRO A 223 -47.86 9.30 24.24
C PRO A 223 -46.43 8.97 23.81
N GLU A 224 -45.53 9.95 23.99
CA GLU A 224 -44.07 9.73 24.04
C GLU A 224 -43.72 8.89 25.28
N ASP A 225 -42.54 8.29 25.30
CA ASP A 225 -42.01 7.72 26.55
C ASP A 225 -41.80 8.83 27.59
N GLN A 226 -41.91 8.49 28.88
CA GLN A 226 -41.90 9.44 30.00
C GLN A 226 -43.04 10.49 30.01
N THR A 227 -43.99 10.51 29.06
CA THR A 227 -45.08 11.53 29.00
C THR A 227 -45.83 11.73 30.33
N TRP A 228 -46.02 10.68 31.12
CA TRP A 228 -46.78 10.72 32.38
C TRP A 228 -45.90 10.81 33.64
N ASP A 229 -44.58 11.00 33.46
CA ASP A 229 -43.65 11.34 34.53
C ASP A 229 -43.77 12.84 34.90
N ASP A 230 -43.57 13.16 36.17
CA ASP A 230 -43.52 14.55 36.65
C ASP A 230 -42.22 15.26 36.25
N SER A 231 -41.14 14.46 36.16
CA SER A 231 -39.79 14.89 35.77
C SER A 231 -39.58 14.92 34.25
N ALA A 232 -40.63 14.64 33.47
CA ALA A 232 -40.59 14.61 32.01
C ALA A 232 -39.96 15.90 31.40
N PRO A 233 -39.14 15.78 30.34
CA PRO A 233 -38.51 16.92 29.68
C PRO A 233 -39.49 18.01 29.24
N SER A 234 -39.02 19.26 29.18
CA SER A 234 -39.86 20.42 28.86
C SER A 234 -40.44 20.40 27.44
N SER A 235 -39.80 19.69 26.50
CA SER A 235 -40.36 19.34 25.18
C SER A 235 -41.55 18.38 25.32
N VAL A 236 -41.36 17.21 25.93
CA VAL A 236 -42.40 16.20 26.17
C VAL A 236 -43.60 16.81 26.90
N ARG A 237 -43.38 17.65 27.93
CA ARG A 237 -44.47 18.37 28.63
C ARG A 237 -45.18 19.37 27.72
N ARG A 238 -44.47 20.10 26.84
CA ARG A 238 -45.08 20.98 25.83
C ARG A 238 -45.91 20.20 24.82
N ASN A 239 -45.44 19.03 24.39
CA ASN A 239 -46.10 18.16 23.43
C ASN A 239 -47.38 17.57 24.04
N ARG A 240 -47.28 16.96 25.23
CA ARG A 240 -48.38 16.48 26.09
C ARG A 240 -49.52 17.49 26.18
N VAL A 241 -49.21 18.71 26.61
CA VAL A 241 -50.19 19.80 26.80
C VAL A 241 -50.80 20.25 25.47
N THR A 242 -50.08 20.12 24.35
CA THR A 242 -50.61 20.47 23.03
C THR A 242 -51.51 19.38 22.46
N PHE A 243 -51.17 18.09 22.59
CA PHE A 243 -52.05 16.98 22.21
C PHE A 243 -53.32 16.92 23.09
N MET A 244 -53.19 17.09 24.41
CA MET A 244 -54.34 17.14 25.32
C MET A 244 -55.27 18.32 25.03
N ARG A 245 -54.77 19.47 24.58
CA ARG A 245 -55.58 20.59 24.07
C ARG A 245 -56.40 20.18 22.84
N TYR A 246 -55.83 19.46 21.88
CA TYR A 246 -56.59 18.99 20.71
C TYR A 246 -57.66 17.96 21.12
N LEU A 247 -57.28 16.95 21.90
CA LEU A 247 -58.17 15.91 22.40
C LEU A 247 -59.40 16.48 23.14
N THR A 248 -59.18 17.37 24.11
CA THR A 248 -60.25 17.97 24.96
C THR A 248 -61.04 19.09 24.27
N LYS A 249 -60.67 19.51 23.06
CA LYS A 249 -61.50 20.38 22.21
C LYS A 249 -62.32 19.57 21.20
N MET A 250 -61.83 18.43 20.70
CA MET A 250 -62.53 17.61 19.71
C MET A 250 -63.54 16.61 20.28
N CYS A 251 -63.41 16.26 21.55
CA CYS A 251 -64.30 15.31 22.24
C CYS A 251 -64.92 15.99 23.46
N ASP A 252 -66.26 16.04 23.52
CA ASP A 252 -66.97 16.47 24.74
C ASP A 252 -66.90 15.37 25.83
N GLN A 253 -66.74 14.10 25.45
CA GLN A 253 -66.60 12.95 26.34
C GLN A 253 -65.18 12.38 26.23
N VAL A 254 -64.45 12.35 27.35
CA VAL A 254 -63.03 11.98 27.40
C VAL A 254 -62.78 10.94 28.51
N THR A 255 -61.96 9.93 28.20
CA THR A 255 -61.62 8.80 29.06
C THR A 255 -60.12 8.79 29.34
N ALA A 256 -59.75 8.65 30.61
CA ALA A 256 -58.37 8.54 31.08
C ALA A 256 -58.08 7.09 31.50
N LEU A 257 -57.09 6.44 30.88
CA LEU A 257 -56.73 5.05 31.15
C LEU A 257 -55.51 5.01 32.09
N ILE A 258 -55.75 4.74 33.37
CA ILE A 258 -54.71 4.74 34.41
C ILE A 258 -54.37 3.29 34.77
N SER A 259 -53.14 2.87 34.45
CA SER A 259 -52.66 1.54 34.82
C SER A 259 -52.48 1.39 36.34
N PRO A 260 -52.46 0.15 36.89
CA PRO A 260 -52.35 -0.08 38.34
C PRO A 260 -51.08 0.54 38.96
N GLU A 261 -50.00 0.69 38.20
CA GLU A 261 -48.73 1.28 38.64
C GLU A 261 -48.88 2.80 38.80
N HIS A 262 -49.43 3.49 37.79
CA HIS A 262 -49.72 4.93 37.90
C HIS A 262 -50.76 5.21 38.98
N GLY A 263 -51.78 4.35 39.11
CA GLY A 263 -52.80 4.45 40.15
C GLY A 263 -52.24 4.34 41.57
N GLN A 264 -51.16 3.59 41.78
CA GLN A 264 -50.46 3.49 43.07
C GLN A 264 -49.64 4.73 43.42
N LEU A 265 -49.26 5.55 42.45
CA LEU A 265 -48.42 6.73 42.66
C LEU A 265 -49.26 8.00 42.95
N LEU A 266 -50.52 8.04 42.52
CA LEU A 266 -51.45 9.16 42.72
C LEU A 266 -51.48 9.61 44.19
N LYS A 267 -51.28 10.91 44.42
CA LYS A 267 -51.30 11.52 45.76
C LYS A 267 -52.52 12.44 45.88
N TRP A 268 -53.45 12.01 46.72
CA TRP A 268 -54.65 12.77 47.06
C TRP A 268 -54.38 13.69 48.26
N ASN A 269 -54.48 15.00 48.06
CA ASN A 269 -54.36 15.95 49.16
C ASN A 269 -55.52 15.78 50.14
N LYS A 270 -55.23 15.32 51.37
CA LYS A 270 -56.16 15.33 52.50
C LYS A 270 -55.73 16.40 53.49
N GLN A 271 -56.62 17.37 53.69
CA GLN A 271 -56.80 18.22 54.87
C GLN A 271 -55.53 18.63 55.64
N GLU A 272 -55.15 19.90 55.56
CA GLU A 272 -55.43 20.80 56.67
C GLU A 272 -55.46 22.26 56.20
N CYS A 273 -56.30 23.06 56.87
CA CYS A 273 -56.62 24.44 56.50
C CYS A 273 -56.28 25.34 57.69
N GLU A 274 -55.00 25.66 57.87
CA GLU A 274 -54.56 26.66 58.84
C GLU A 274 -54.38 28.03 58.17
N ASP A 275 -54.92 29.06 58.83
CA ASP A 275 -54.96 30.43 58.34
C ASP A 275 -53.60 31.15 58.45
N THR A 276 -52.62 30.78 57.62
CA THR A 276 -51.47 31.66 57.34
C THR A 276 -51.82 32.68 56.26
N VAL A 277 -52.54 33.73 56.67
CA VAL A 277 -52.74 34.96 55.88
C VAL A 277 -51.42 35.73 55.78
N MET A 278 -50.50 35.24 54.96
CA MET A 278 -49.37 36.03 54.47
C MET A 278 -49.80 36.81 53.24
N ASP A 279 -49.50 38.11 53.23
CA ASP A 279 -49.90 39.08 52.19
C ASP A 279 -49.04 38.92 50.92
N VAL A 280 -49.26 37.81 50.22
CA VAL A 280 -48.60 37.48 48.94
C VAL A 280 -49.17 38.40 47.86
N ASN A 281 -48.49 39.53 47.67
CA ASN A 281 -48.73 40.51 46.63
C ASN A 281 -48.92 39.80 45.27
N GLY A 282 -50.10 39.95 44.66
CA GLY A 282 -50.68 39.05 43.64
C GLY A 282 -50.03 39.07 42.25
N ALA A 283 -48.73 38.74 42.18
CA ALA A 283 -47.87 38.84 41.00
C ALA A 283 -47.03 37.57 40.72
N GLN A 284 -47.40 36.41 41.26
CA GLN A 284 -46.60 35.17 41.14
C GLN A 284 -47.30 33.98 40.45
N ASP A 285 -48.50 34.18 39.88
CA ASP A 285 -49.27 33.12 39.18
C ASP A 285 -49.56 33.45 37.69
N GLU A 286 -48.77 34.35 37.09
CA GLU A 286 -48.88 34.69 35.66
C GLU A 286 -48.02 33.77 34.76
N SER A 287 -47.23 32.90 35.39
CA SER A 287 -46.15 32.05 34.86
C SER A 287 -46.48 31.20 33.62
N SER A 288 -47.76 31.01 33.29
CA SER A 288 -48.14 30.38 32.02
C SER A 288 -49.41 30.93 31.35
N ARG A 289 -49.69 32.24 31.45
CA ARG A 289 -50.38 32.91 30.31
C ARG A 289 -49.93 34.33 29.95
N MET A 290 -49.09 34.97 30.77
CA MET A 290 -48.12 35.98 30.33
C MET A 290 -47.01 35.96 31.37
N ILE A 291 -45.90 35.26 31.09
CA ILE A 291 -44.69 35.60 31.83
C ILE A 291 -44.33 36.99 31.34
N THR A 292 -44.61 38.01 32.16
CA THR A 292 -44.18 39.37 31.90
C THR A 292 -42.68 39.40 32.12
N PHE A 293 -41.96 38.93 31.12
CA PHE A 293 -40.53 39.07 31.06
C PHE A 293 -40.23 40.57 31.03
N GLU A 294 -39.41 41.01 31.96
CA GLU A 294 -38.61 42.18 31.69
C GLU A 294 -37.65 41.73 30.59
N VAL A 295 -37.93 42.15 29.35
CA VAL A 295 -37.07 41.90 28.18
C VAL A 295 -35.86 42.82 28.32
N THR A 296 -35.05 42.54 29.33
CA THR A 296 -33.71 43.11 29.48
C THR A 296 -32.89 42.60 28.31
N LYS A 297 -32.65 43.49 27.35
CA LYS A 297 -31.78 43.28 26.20
C LYS A 297 -30.33 43.21 26.68
N THR A 298 -30.00 42.11 27.36
CA THR A 298 -28.76 41.91 28.13
C THR A 298 -27.51 41.84 27.28
N ASN A 299 -27.66 41.42 26.03
CA ASN A 299 -26.62 41.46 25.03
C ASN A 299 -27.29 41.99 23.75
N GLU A 300 -27.24 43.32 23.56
CA GLU A 300 -27.32 43.88 22.21
C GLU A 300 -25.89 43.90 21.67
N ARG A 301 -25.60 42.99 20.76
CA ARG A 301 -24.39 43.04 19.95
C ARG A 301 -24.76 43.40 18.53
N GLU A 302 -24.36 44.60 18.13
CA GLU A 302 -24.34 45.00 16.73
C GLU A 302 -23.26 44.22 15.97
N GLU A 303 -23.37 44.24 14.64
CA GLU A 303 -22.34 43.68 13.77
C GLU A 303 -21.10 44.56 13.83
N ALA A 304 -20.06 44.08 14.50
CA ALA A 304 -18.79 44.76 14.62
C ALA A 304 -17.65 43.78 14.45
N VAL A 305 -16.58 44.21 13.77
CA VAL A 305 -15.30 43.53 13.78
C VAL A 305 -14.29 44.53 14.30
N LYS A 306 -13.62 44.18 15.39
CA LYS A 306 -12.54 44.98 15.98
C LYS A 306 -11.26 44.17 15.91
N TRP A 307 -10.13 44.85 15.72
CA TRP A 307 -8.83 44.22 15.79
C TRP A 307 -8.11 44.65 17.06
N ARG A 308 -7.23 43.77 17.56
CA ARG A 308 -6.27 44.08 18.63
C ARG A 308 -4.91 43.46 18.31
N PRO A 309 -3.80 43.98 18.87
CA PRO A 309 -2.49 43.34 18.74
C PRO A 309 -2.57 41.87 19.18
N GLY A 310 -2.16 40.97 18.29
CA GLY A 310 -2.02 39.55 18.59
C GLY A 310 -0.60 39.22 19.03
N PHE A 311 -0.23 37.95 18.90
CA PHE A 311 1.13 37.50 19.17
C PHE A 311 2.10 37.96 18.07
N THR A 312 3.37 38.15 18.44
CA THR A 312 4.49 38.29 17.49
C THR A 312 5.60 37.33 17.89
N ALA A 313 6.04 36.49 16.96
CA ALA A 313 7.05 35.46 17.22
C ALA A 313 8.21 35.56 16.22
N THR A 314 9.41 35.86 16.70
CA THR A 314 10.64 35.94 15.88
C THR A 314 11.26 34.56 15.69
N TYR A 315 11.63 34.18 14.47
CA TYR A 315 12.27 32.89 14.21
C TYR A 315 13.28 32.95 13.06
N LYS A 316 14.48 32.43 13.31
CA LYS A 316 15.67 32.54 12.43
C LYS A 316 15.52 31.96 11.00
N HIS A 317 14.47 31.20 10.73
CA HIS A 317 14.16 30.64 9.40
C HIS A 317 13.09 31.44 8.63
N ILE A 318 12.60 32.56 9.18
CA ILE A 318 11.73 33.52 8.47
C ILE A 318 12.58 34.51 7.62
N ALA A 319 13.90 34.50 7.79
CA ALA A 319 14.83 35.28 6.98
C ALA A 319 14.83 34.86 5.50
N MET A 320 15.04 35.82 4.61
CA MET A 320 15.44 35.53 3.23
C MET A 320 16.76 34.73 3.22
N PRO A 321 16.85 33.63 2.47
CA PRO A 321 18.08 32.85 2.38
C PRO A 321 19.17 33.64 1.65
N LEU A 322 20.39 33.60 2.20
CA LEU A 322 21.57 34.26 1.63
C LEU A 322 21.77 33.87 0.16
N PRO A 323 21.95 34.84 -0.77
CA PRO A 323 22.23 34.57 -2.17
C PRO A 323 23.45 33.66 -2.34
N ARG A 324 23.35 32.67 -3.21
CA ARG A 324 24.44 31.75 -3.57
C ARG A 324 24.71 31.83 -5.06
N PRO A 325 25.95 32.08 -5.50
CA PRO A 325 26.30 32.12 -6.92
C PRO A 325 25.98 30.84 -7.69
N ASP A 326 25.91 29.71 -7.00
CA ASP A 326 25.75 28.36 -7.57
C ASP A 326 24.30 28.00 -7.96
N VAL A 327 23.35 28.93 -7.85
CA VAL A 327 21.90 28.68 -7.99
C VAL A 327 21.35 29.44 -9.22
N PRO A 328 20.94 28.74 -10.30
CA PRO A 328 20.46 29.37 -11.54
C PRO A 328 18.98 29.78 -11.47
N VAL A 329 18.52 30.24 -10.30
CA VAL A 329 17.12 30.57 -9.98
C VAL A 329 17.11 31.81 -9.11
N ASP A 330 16.16 32.71 -9.35
CA ASP A 330 16.02 33.98 -8.65
C ASP A 330 15.84 33.83 -7.13
N VAL A 331 16.39 34.78 -6.36
CA VAL A 331 16.45 34.74 -4.89
C VAL A 331 15.04 34.83 -4.29
N ASP A 332 14.15 35.60 -4.91
CA ASP A 332 12.75 35.74 -4.48
C ASP A 332 11.94 34.43 -4.61
N SER A 333 12.38 33.51 -5.48
CA SER A 333 11.79 32.15 -5.56
C SER A 333 12.06 31.29 -4.32
N PHE A 334 12.89 31.77 -3.38
CA PHE A 334 13.16 31.11 -2.09
C PHE A 334 12.58 31.85 -0.88
N LYS A 335 11.78 32.90 -1.10
CA LYS A 335 11.07 33.65 -0.05
C LYS A 335 10.22 32.69 0.81
N PRO A 336 10.36 32.69 2.16
CA PRO A 336 9.51 31.89 3.03
C PRO A 336 8.02 32.21 2.80
N ALA A 337 7.19 31.17 2.75
CA ALA A 337 5.76 31.28 2.44
C ALA A 337 4.92 30.78 3.62
N MET A 338 3.85 31.51 3.98
CA MET A 338 2.88 30.98 4.96
C MET A 338 2.09 29.83 4.36
N LEU A 339 1.66 28.91 5.23
CA LEU A 339 0.76 27.82 4.85
C LEU A 339 -0.67 28.26 5.14
N HIS A 340 -1.62 27.97 4.25
CA HIS A 340 -3.03 28.19 4.57
C HIS A 340 -3.44 27.31 5.77
N GLY A 341 -4.48 27.70 6.49
CA GLY A 341 -5.13 26.81 7.46
C GLY A 341 -6.17 27.53 8.33
N GLU A 342 -7.37 26.99 8.37
CA GLU A 342 -8.47 27.45 9.23
C GLU A 342 -8.14 27.19 10.70
N THR A 343 -7.57 26.00 10.99
CA THR A 343 -7.40 25.47 12.37
C THR A 343 -5.97 25.08 12.74
N ALA A 344 -5.05 25.09 11.78
CA ALA A 344 -3.62 24.83 11.96
C ALA A 344 -2.81 25.88 11.18
N GLN A 345 -1.59 26.19 11.61
CA GLN A 345 -0.82 27.29 11.03
C GLN A 345 0.69 27.01 11.08
N GLY A 346 1.45 27.64 10.18
CA GLY A 346 2.89 27.49 10.04
C GLY A 346 3.43 28.23 8.82
N PHE A 347 4.68 27.95 8.49
CA PHE A 347 5.31 28.47 7.27
C PHE A 347 6.26 27.44 6.66
N MET A 348 6.63 27.67 5.41
CA MET A 348 7.43 26.77 4.60
C MET A 348 8.64 27.51 4.04
N THR A 349 9.82 26.89 4.17
CA THR A 349 11.08 27.42 3.64
C THR A 349 11.58 26.57 2.50
N ILE A 350 12.04 27.20 1.42
CA ILE A 350 12.49 26.53 0.20
C ILE A 350 14.02 26.52 0.16
N ALA A 351 14.62 25.37 -0.13
CA ALA A 351 16.06 25.22 -0.27
C ALA A 351 16.43 24.49 -1.57
N PHE A 352 17.29 25.09 -2.40
CA PHE A 352 17.84 24.40 -3.56
C PHE A 352 18.79 23.28 -3.13
N ARG A 353 18.53 22.06 -3.60
CA ARG A 353 19.46 20.93 -3.53
C ARG A 353 20.04 20.73 -4.94
N PRO A 354 21.33 21.08 -5.17
CA PRO A 354 21.96 20.82 -6.46
C PRO A 354 22.01 19.32 -6.73
N GLY A 355 21.98 18.94 -8.00
CA GLY A 355 22.07 17.54 -8.39
C GLY A 355 23.38 16.90 -7.93
N LYS A 356 23.32 15.64 -7.49
CA LYS A 356 24.47 14.91 -6.93
C LYS A 356 24.57 13.51 -7.52
N PRO A 357 25.78 13.00 -7.79
CA PRO A 357 25.98 11.58 -8.05
C PRO A 357 25.72 10.80 -6.76
N ILE A 358 24.63 10.04 -6.72
CA ILE A 358 24.39 9.03 -5.69
C ILE A 358 25.15 7.78 -6.09
N VAL A 359 26.08 7.34 -5.25
CA VAL A 359 26.84 6.10 -5.43
C VAL A 359 26.32 5.06 -4.44
N GLU A 360 25.42 4.19 -4.88
CA GLU A 360 24.99 3.05 -4.05
C GLU A 360 26.08 1.97 -4.06
N LEU A 361 26.85 1.92 -2.98
CA LEU A 361 28.01 1.03 -2.85
C LEU A 361 27.55 -0.40 -2.48
N MET A 362 27.71 -1.33 -3.42
CA MET A 362 27.29 -2.72 -3.27
C MET A 362 28.38 -3.55 -2.60
N LYS A 363 28.58 -3.32 -1.30
CA LYS A 363 29.48 -4.16 -0.48
C LYS A 363 28.85 -5.53 -0.25
N GLN A 364 29.14 -6.49 -1.14
CA GLN A 364 28.88 -7.92 -0.97
C GLN A 364 27.39 -8.27 -0.76
N LYS A 365 26.46 -7.46 -1.33
CA LYS A 365 25.02 -7.73 -1.28
C LYS A 365 24.71 -9.01 -2.09
N SER A 366 23.91 -9.92 -1.53
CA SER A 366 23.34 -11.05 -2.28
C SER A 366 22.11 -10.59 -3.05
N ILE A 367 22.23 -10.43 -4.37
CA ILE A 367 21.18 -9.88 -5.24
C ILE A 367 20.58 -11.01 -6.10
N ASN A 368 19.27 -10.93 -6.35
CA ASN A 368 18.55 -11.90 -7.19
C ASN A 368 18.87 -11.69 -8.68
N ARG A 369 19.08 -12.78 -9.43
CA ARG A 369 19.37 -12.78 -10.88
C ARG A 369 18.41 -11.89 -11.69
N THR A 370 17.12 -11.81 -11.35
CA THR A 370 16.15 -10.95 -12.04
C THR A 370 16.44 -9.45 -11.91
N VAL A 371 16.91 -9.01 -10.73
CA VAL A 371 17.28 -7.62 -10.46
C VAL A 371 18.57 -7.26 -11.21
N ILE A 372 19.55 -8.16 -11.19
CA ILE A 372 20.82 -8.01 -11.93
C ILE A 372 20.56 -7.96 -13.45
N SER A 373 19.71 -8.84 -13.97
CA SER A 373 19.33 -8.87 -15.39
C SER A 373 18.69 -7.55 -15.84
N ASN A 374 17.85 -6.93 -15.00
CA ASN A 374 17.29 -5.61 -15.26
C ASN A 374 18.36 -4.50 -15.30
N TYR A 375 19.35 -4.50 -14.40
CA TYR A 375 20.45 -3.53 -14.43
C TYR A 375 21.33 -3.72 -15.67
N LEU A 376 21.75 -4.96 -15.99
CA LEU A 376 22.57 -5.26 -17.17
C LEU A 376 21.91 -4.80 -18.49
N LYS A 377 20.58 -4.89 -18.58
CA LYS A 377 19.82 -4.44 -19.75
C LYS A 377 19.64 -2.92 -19.81
N LYS A 378 19.31 -2.28 -18.68
CA LYS A 378 18.85 -0.88 -18.64
C LYS A 378 19.94 0.15 -18.33
N ASP A 379 20.91 -0.17 -17.48
CA ASP A 379 21.93 0.79 -17.05
C ASP A 379 23.09 0.89 -18.06
N ALA A 380 23.89 1.96 -18.00
CA ALA A 380 25.23 1.95 -18.58
C ALA A 380 26.13 1.02 -17.74
N LEU A 381 27.09 0.32 -18.34
CA LEU A 381 27.91 -0.69 -17.67
C LEU A 381 29.37 -0.28 -17.67
N ARG A 382 30.03 -0.47 -16.53
CA ARG A 382 31.49 -0.41 -16.39
C ARG A 382 31.95 -1.67 -15.66
N ILE A 383 32.33 -2.68 -16.44
CA ILE A 383 32.84 -3.95 -15.96
C ILE A 383 34.36 -3.81 -15.78
N ASN A 384 34.89 -4.25 -14.64
CA ASN A 384 36.32 -4.32 -14.39
C ASN A 384 37.03 -5.15 -15.48
N VAL A 385 38.13 -4.63 -16.01
CA VAL A 385 38.88 -5.24 -17.13
C VAL A 385 39.58 -6.53 -16.71
N ASP A 386 40.00 -6.63 -15.45
CA ASP A 386 40.66 -7.82 -14.87
C ASP A 386 39.65 -8.74 -14.14
N LEU A 387 38.38 -8.76 -14.58
CA LEU A 387 37.34 -9.65 -14.05
C LEU A 387 37.63 -11.12 -14.41
N ASP A 388 37.49 -12.03 -13.44
CA ASP A 388 37.78 -13.45 -13.68
C ASP A 388 36.83 -14.11 -14.70
N ALA A 389 37.35 -15.08 -15.46
CA ALA A 389 36.66 -15.76 -16.55
C ALA A 389 35.30 -16.38 -16.15
N ASN A 390 35.13 -16.82 -14.90
CA ASN A 390 33.88 -17.40 -14.39
C ASN A 390 32.89 -16.31 -14.00
N ALA A 391 33.35 -15.20 -13.42
CA ALA A 391 32.52 -14.02 -13.16
C ALA A 391 32.02 -13.39 -14.47
N LEU A 392 32.84 -13.34 -15.51
CA LEU A 392 32.43 -12.92 -16.84
C LEU A 392 31.37 -13.86 -17.44
N GLU A 393 31.57 -15.19 -17.36
CA GLU A 393 30.57 -16.19 -17.76
C GLU A 393 29.24 -16.02 -17.02
N ILE A 394 29.29 -15.76 -15.70
CA ILE A 394 28.12 -15.46 -14.87
C ILE A 394 27.36 -14.23 -15.38
N LEU A 395 28.06 -13.16 -15.78
CA LEU A 395 27.44 -11.94 -16.30
C LEU A 395 26.82 -12.13 -17.70
N ILE A 396 27.50 -12.88 -18.58
CA ILE A 396 26.99 -13.29 -19.91
C ILE A 396 25.63 -13.97 -19.75
N TYR A 397 25.54 -15.01 -18.91
CA TYR A 397 24.27 -15.71 -18.65
C TYR A 397 23.30 -14.95 -17.72
N ALA A 398 23.70 -13.88 -17.03
CA ALA A 398 22.80 -13.08 -16.19
C ALA A 398 21.99 -12.05 -16.99
N GLY A 399 22.51 -11.56 -18.11
CA GLY A 399 21.80 -10.61 -18.98
C GLY A 399 22.63 -9.89 -20.04
N ILE A 400 23.96 -10.04 -20.06
CA ILE A 400 24.79 -9.44 -21.12
C ILE A 400 24.48 -10.08 -22.48
N LEU A 401 24.28 -11.41 -22.54
CA LEU A 401 23.96 -12.14 -23.78
C LEU A 401 22.72 -11.58 -24.51
N GLU A 402 21.69 -11.17 -23.76
CA GLU A 402 20.45 -10.62 -24.33
C GLU A 402 20.58 -9.18 -24.87
N ARG A 403 21.69 -8.49 -24.58
CA ARG A 403 21.94 -7.09 -24.95
C ARG A 403 23.09 -6.93 -25.95
N PHE A 404 24.11 -7.77 -25.83
CA PHE A 404 25.35 -7.74 -26.63
C PHE A 404 25.56 -9.09 -27.32
N GLN A 405 24.49 -9.63 -27.92
CA GLN A 405 24.49 -10.94 -28.57
C GLN A 405 25.60 -11.08 -29.63
N PRO A 406 25.81 -10.13 -30.58
CA PRO A 406 26.85 -10.27 -31.60
C PRO A 406 28.27 -10.36 -31.03
N GLN A 407 28.55 -9.59 -29.96
CA GLN A 407 29.83 -9.62 -29.26
C GLN A 407 30.02 -10.94 -28.52
N CYS A 408 28.95 -11.48 -27.89
CA CYS A 408 29.00 -12.77 -27.21
C CYS A 408 29.20 -13.94 -28.17
N GLU A 409 28.58 -13.90 -29.36
CA GLU A 409 28.77 -14.89 -30.41
C GLU A 409 30.19 -14.83 -30.98
N ARG A 410 30.73 -13.63 -31.25
CA ARG A 410 32.13 -13.44 -31.66
C ARG A 410 33.11 -14.01 -30.63
N LEU A 411 32.93 -13.65 -29.35
CA LEU A 411 33.73 -14.17 -28.23
C LEU A 411 33.73 -15.71 -28.20
N GLN A 412 32.56 -16.35 -28.38
CA GLN A 412 32.47 -17.82 -28.40
C GLN A 412 33.19 -18.44 -29.61
N GLN A 413 33.09 -17.83 -30.79
CA GLN A 413 33.79 -18.28 -32.00
C GLN A 413 35.31 -18.15 -31.85
N GLU A 414 35.81 -17.01 -31.37
CA GLU A 414 37.23 -16.76 -31.19
C GLU A 414 37.83 -17.62 -30.05
N LEU A 415 37.11 -17.84 -28.94
CA LEU A 415 37.53 -18.81 -27.92
C LEU A 415 37.61 -20.24 -28.46
N ALA A 416 36.67 -20.66 -29.30
CA ALA A 416 36.71 -21.96 -29.96
C ALA A 416 37.90 -22.08 -30.94
N ALA A 417 38.25 -20.99 -31.63
CA ALA A 417 39.41 -20.92 -32.52
C ALA A 417 40.74 -20.96 -31.74
N ILE A 418 40.87 -20.26 -30.60
CA ILE A 418 42.04 -20.36 -29.71
C ILE A 418 42.22 -21.80 -29.23
N LEU A 419 41.15 -22.45 -28.77
CA LEU A 419 41.20 -23.84 -28.28
C LEU A 419 41.49 -24.88 -29.36
N SER A 420 41.08 -24.66 -30.62
CA SER A 420 41.42 -25.55 -31.73
C SER A 420 42.86 -25.33 -32.22
N ASN A 421 43.31 -24.08 -32.29
CA ASN A 421 44.68 -23.72 -32.65
C ASN A 421 45.71 -24.18 -31.59
N ALA A 422 45.36 -24.10 -30.30
CA ALA A 422 46.19 -24.65 -29.22
C ALA A 422 46.40 -26.16 -29.37
N ARG A 423 45.34 -26.91 -29.72
CA ARG A 423 45.42 -28.36 -29.95
C ARG A 423 46.17 -28.74 -31.23
N SER A 424 45.99 -27.98 -32.32
CA SER A 424 46.70 -28.26 -33.58
C SER A 424 48.20 -27.96 -33.47
N THR A 425 48.57 -26.88 -32.78
CA THR A 425 49.97 -26.57 -32.47
C THR A 425 50.58 -27.56 -31.48
N GLU A 426 49.85 -27.96 -30.42
CA GLU A 426 50.26 -29.06 -29.52
C GLU A 426 50.58 -30.34 -30.31
N MET A 427 49.65 -30.84 -31.12
CA MET A 427 49.85 -32.06 -31.91
C MET A 427 51.01 -31.95 -32.92
N SER A 428 51.21 -30.78 -33.55
CA SER A 428 52.28 -30.56 -34.52
C SER A 428 53.66 -30.50 -33.85
N GLU A 429 53.79 -29.76 -32.75
CA GLU A 429 55.02 -29.70 -31.95
C GLU A 429 55.35 -31.04 -31.30
N GLU A 430 54.33 -31.77 -30.77
CA GLU A 430 54.51 -33.15 -30.28
C GLU A 430 55.05 -34.09 -31.37
N ALA A 431 54.56 -33.97 -32.61
CA ALA A 431 55.02 -34.79 -33.72
C ALA A 431 56.46 -34.47 -34.10
N ARG A 432 56.83 -33.18 -34.21
CA ARG A 432 58.21 -32.77 -34.54
C ARG A 432 59.19 -33.22 -33.46
N VAL A 433 58.89 -32.98 -32.18
CA VAL A 433 59.74 -33.38 -31.05
C VAL A 433 59.98 -34.90 -31.02
N LYS A 434 58.96 -35.73 -31.31
CA LYS A 434 59.12 -37.19 -31.38
C LYS A 434 60.03 -37.61 -32.54
N GLU A 435 59.99 -36.91 -33.67
CA GLU A 435 60.82 -37.24 -34.84
C GLU A 435 62.27 -36.74 -34.70
N ASP A 436 62.47 -35.57 -34.10
CA ASP A 436 63.80 -35.03 -33.79
C ASP A 436 64.54 -35.92 -32.77
N LEU A 437 63.84 -36.44 -31.76
CA LEU A 437 64.43 -37.36 -30.78
C LEU A 437 64.81 -38.72 -31.39
N LYS A 438 63.99 -39.30 -32.27
CA LYS A 438 64.38 -40.52 -33.04
C LYS A 438 65.63 -40.28 -33.88
N ARG A 439 65.77 -39.10 -34.50
CA ARG A 439 66.94 -38.75 -35.33
C ARG A 439 68.23 -38.74 -34.51
N GLY A 440 68.16 -38.51 -33.20
CA GLY A 440 69.27 -38.58 -32.26
C GLY A 440 69.63 -39.99 -31.76
N GLU A 441 68.74 -40.98 -31.92
CA GLU A 441 68.91 -42.35 -31.37
C GLU A 441 70.27 -43.00 -31.71
N PRO A 442 70.80 -42.95 -32.96
CA PRO A 442 72.06 -43.61 -33.29
C PRO A 442 73.29 -42.98 -32.61
N ARG A 443 73.24 -41.66 -32.35
CA ARG A 443 74.32 -40.92 -31.66
C ARG A 443 74.31 -41.25 -30.18
N LEU A 444 73.14 -41.15 -29.55
CA LEU A 444 72.91 -41.52 -28.16
C LEU A 444 73.34 -42.97 -27.85
N ALA A 445 73.12 -43.89 -28.80
CA ALA A 445 73.60 -45.27 -28.70
C ALA A 445 75.12 -45.39 -28.75
N MET A 446 75.80 -44.63 -29.60
CA MET A 446 77.26 -44.58 -29.66
C MET A 446 77.86 -44.00 -28.36
N ASP A 447 77.25 -42.95 -27.80
CA ASP A 447 77.74 -42.28 -26.60
C ASP A 447 77.59 -43.17 -25.34
N PHE A 448 76.44 -43.84 -25.17
CA PHE A 448 76.29 -44.88 -24.13
C PHE A 448 77.22 -46.07 -24.34
N HIS A 449 77.48 -46.47 -25.59
CA HIS A 449 78.43 -47.56 -25.85
C HIS A 449 79.85 -47.19 -25.43
N LYS A 450 80.31 -45.98 -25.78
CA LYS A 450 81.61 -45.44 -25.35
C LYS A 450 81.69 -45.42 -23.82
N ALA A 451 80.71 -44.82 -23.13
CA ALA A 451 80.71 -44.75 -21.67
C ALA A 451 80.71 -46.13 -20.97
N LEU A 452 80.01 -47.14 -21.53
CA LEU A 452 80.06 -48.50 -21.00
C LEU A 452 81.39 -49.24 -21.32
N VAL A 453 82.02 -48.97 -22.47
CA VAL A 453 83.36 -49.47 -22.80
C VAL A 453 84.41 -48.85 -21.88
N ASP A 454 84.39 -47.53 -21.70
CA ASP A 454 85.28 -46.78 -20.80
C ASP A 454 85.22 -47.38 -19.38
N ALA A 455 84.01 -47.68 -18.89
CA ALA A 455 83.78 -48.32 -17.59
C ALA A 455 84.28 -49.77 -17.47
N ILE A 456 84.38 -50.51 -18.58
CA ILE A 456 84.99 -51.86 -18.61
C ILE A 456 86.51 -51.73 -18.65
N VAL A 457 87.06 -50.88 -19.52
CA VAL A 457 88.51 -50.65 -19.66
C VAL A 457 89.12 -50.13 -18.36
N GLN A 458 88.46 -49.19 -17.68
CA GLN A 458 88.91 -48.67 -16.37
C GLN A 458 89.00 -49.77 -15.29
N LYS A 459 88.11 -50.77 -15.33
CA LYS A 459 88.04 -51.85 -14.33
C LYS A 459 88.77 -53.13 -14.76
N ILE A 460 89.13 -53.26 -16.04
CA ILE A 460 89.94 -54.36 -16.62
C ILE A 460 90.96 -53.74 -17.61
N PRO A 461 92.13 -53.26 -17.11
CA PRO A 461 93.11 -52.55 -17.94
C PRO A 461 93.77 -53.38 -19.05
N THR A 462 93.52 -54.69 -19.09
CA THR A 462 94.03 -55.61 -20.12
C THR A 462 93.17 -55.65 -21.38
N PHE A 463 92.09 -54.86 -21.45
CA PHE A 463 91.35 -54.56 -22.67
C PHE A 463 91.58 -53.11 -23.11
N THR A 464 91.66 -52.88 -24.43
CA THR A 464 91.71 -51.54 -25.03
C THR A 464 90.41 -51.25 -25.81
N HIS A 465 90.05 -49.97 -25.97
CA HIS A 465 88.80 -49.57 -26.62
C HIS A 465 88.62 -50.17 -28.03
N GLY A 466 89.71 -50.36 -28.78
CA GLY A 466 89.69 -51.00 -30.12
C GLY A 466 89.26 -52.47 -30.15
N LEU A 467 89.15 -53.15 -29.01
CA LEU A 467 88.62 -54.52 -28.91
C LEU A 467 87.09 -54.57 -28.94
N PHE A 468 86.43 -53.45 -28.64
CA PHE A 468 84.97 -53.29 -28.57
C PHE A 468 84.47 -52.28 -29.64
N PRO A 469 84.59 -52.60 -30.95
CA PRO A 469 84.06 -51.75 -32.00
C PRO A 469 82.52 -51.73 -31.96
N TYR A 470 81.92 -50.54 -32.02
CA TYR A 470 80.47 -50.40 -32.13
C TYR A 470 80.02 -50.79 -33.55
N ALA A 471 79.35 -51.94 -33.66
CA ALA A 471 78.84 -52.45 -34.93
C ALA A 471 77.63 -51.63 -35.41
N LEU A 472 77.88 -50.62 -36.25
CA LEU A 472 76.88 -49.71 -36.79
C LEU A 472 76.14 -50.33 -38.00
N GLU A 473 75.51 -51.49 -37.78
CA GLU A 473 74.68 -52.14 -38.79
C GLU A 473 73.34 -51.38 -38.97
N HIS A 474 72.92 -51.21 -40.22
CA HIS A 474 71.76 -50.43 -40.67
C HIS A 474 71.85 -48.88 -40.57
N ALA A 475 72.88 -48.29 -41.20
CA ALA A 475 72.86 -46.88 -41.63
C ALA A 475 73.33 -46.68 -43.09
N GLN A 476 72.85 -47.53 -44.01
CA GLN A 476 72.75 -47.20 -45.44
C GLN A 476 71.26 -47.34 -45.79
N SER A 477 70.59 -46.35 -46.38
CA SER A 477 70.99 -45.63 -47.60
C SER A 477 70.66 -44.11 -47.59
N ASN A 478 70.89 -43.46 -48.74
CA ASN A 478 70.46 -42.09 -49.10
C ASN A 478 71.19 -40.93 -48.41
N SER A 479 72.50 -40.84 -48.63
CA SER A 479 73.15 -39.53 -48.78
C SER A 479 72.77 -38.91 -50.13
N THR A 480 72.29 -37.67 -50.12
CA THR A 480 72.21 -36.81 -51.32
C THR A 480 73.00 -35.54 -51.03
N ARG A 481 73.91 -35.20 -51.96
CA ARG A 481 74.90 -34.12 -51.83
C ARG A 481 74.26 -32.73 -51.73
N VAL A 482 74.95 -31.80 -51.08
CA VAL A 482 75.48 -30.57 -51.74
C VAL A 482 76.59 -29.93 -50.90
N THR A 483 77.62 -29.43 -51.60
CA THR A 483 78.79 -28.61 -51.22
C THR A 483 79.19 -28.40 -49.75
N ALA A 484 80.48 -28.65 -49.48
CA ALA A 484 81.18 -28.06 -48.34
C ALA A 484 81.59 -26.60 -48.60
N ASP A 485 81.85 -25.84 -47.54
CA ASP A 485 82.99 -24.92 -47.52
C ASP A 485 83.49 -24.65 -46.09
N THR A 486 84.73 -24.17 -45.94
CA THR A 486 85.42 -23.83 -44.67
C THR A 486 85.76 -25.00 -43.71
N ILE A 487 87.01 -25.48 -43.79
CA ILE A 487 87.65 -26.31 -42.76
C ILE A 487 88.42 -25.42 -41.77
N PRO A 488 88.29 -25.67 -40.46
CA PRO A 488 89.41 -25.53 -39.52
C PRO A 488 89.82 -26.91 -38.99
N SER A 489 91.12 -27.20 -39.00
CA SER A 489 91.69 -28.47 -38.53
C SER A 489 92.32 -28.35 -37.14
N THR A 490 91.83 -29.10 -36.15
CA THR A 490 92.59 -29.44 -34.92
C THR A 490 91.98 -30.65 -34.18
N SER A 491 92.86 -31.52 -33.67
CA SER A 491 92.65 -32.47 -32.54
C SER A 491 91.26 -33.09 -32.33
N THR A 492 91.05 -34.29 -32.85
CA THR A 492 89.96 -35.20 -32.46
C THR A 492 90.35 -36.07 -31.27
N ASP A 493 89.60 -36.00 -30.15
CA ASP A 493 89.16 -37.19 -29.37
C ASP A 493 88.19 -36.86 -28.21
N ASP A 494 88.28 -35.69 -27.59
CA ASP A 494 87.57 -35.34 -26.33
C ASP A 494 86.06 -35.03 -26.46
N SER A 495 85.52 -34.83 -27.67
CA SER A 495 84.21 -34.19 -27.85
C SER A 495 82.99 -34.98 -27.36
N SER A 496 83.09 -36.31 -27.20
CA SER A 496 81.92 -37.17 -26.94
C SER A 496 81.45 -37.18 -25.49
N GLN A 497 82.36 -37.11 -24.51
CA GLN A 497 81.97 -37.15 -23.09
C GLN A 497 81.22 -35.87 -22.67
N SER A 498 81.61 -34.71 -23.23
CA SER A 498 80.95 -33.41 -23.03
C SER A 498 79.46 -33.39 -23.39
N GLU A 499 79.04 -34.15 -24.40
CA GLU A 499 77.62 -34.20 -24.81
C GLU A 499 76.79 -35.14 -23.93
N LEU A 500 77.37 -36.24 -23.44
CA LEU A 500 76.71 -37.15 -22.50
C LEU A 500 76.54 -36.50 -21.12
N ASP A 501 77.54 -35.77 -20.64
CA ASP A 501 77.44 -35.00 -19.39
C ASP A 501 76.38 -33.90 -19.50
N ALA A 502 76.31 -33.19 -20.62
CA ALA A 502 75.24 -32.21 -20.87
C ALA A 502 73.84 -32.84 -20.89
N LEU A 503 73.71 -34.08 -21.41
CA LEU A 503 72.47 -34.84 -21.33
C LEU A 503 72.11 -35.21 -19.88
N VAL A 504 73.07 -35.70 -19.09
CA VAL A 504 72.85 -36.06 -17.68
C VAL A 504 72.48 -34.84 -16.83
N VAL A 505 73.04 -33.66 -17.11
CA VAL A 505 72.65 -32.39 -16.44
C VAL A 505 71.18 -32.01 -16.72
N LEU A 506 70.67 -32.28 -17.93
CA LEU A 506 69.28 -32.02 -18.30
C LEU A 506 68.30 -33.11 -17.81
N TYR A 507 68.79 -34.33 -17.64
CA TYR A 507 68.02 -35.53 -17.28
C TYR A 507 68.81 -36.40 -16.27
N PRO A 508 68.92 -35.99 -14.99
CA PRO A 508 69.72 -36.70 -13.99
C PRO A 508 69.35 -38.19 -13.83
N GLU A 509 68.07 -38.50 -14.07
CA GLU A 509 67.52 -39.86 -14.00
C GLU A 509 68.23 -40.84 -14.97
N ILE A 510 68.75 -40.32 -16.09
CA ILE A 510 69.51 -41.09 -17.08
C ILE A 510 70.93 -41.40 -16.58
N GLY A 511 71.57 -40.44 -15.91
CA GLY A 511 72.90 -40.61 -15.32
C GLY A 511 72.90 -41.56 -14.13
N GLU A 512 71.86 -41.48 -13.29
CA GLU A 512 71.64 -42.43 -12.20
C GLU A 512 71.52 -43.87 -12.71
N GLU A 513 70.79 -44.11 -13.81
CA GLU A 513 70.67 -45.45 -14.39
C GLU A 513 71.98 -45.98 -14.97
N LEU A 514 72.73 -45.14 -15.71
CA LEU A 514 74.05 -45.48 -16.23
C LEU A 514 75.02 -45.85 -15.10
N TYR A 515 75.08 -45.04 -14.04
CA TYR A 515 75.90 -45.28 -12.87
C TYR A 515 75.47 -46.58 -12.14
N ARG A 516 74.17 -46.77 -11.89
CA ARG A 516 73.60 -47.97 -11.28
C ARG A 516 73.96 -49.24 -12.06
N MET A 517 73.95 -49.16 -13.39
CA MET A 517 74.28 -50.27 -14.28
C MET A 517 75.77 -50.64 -14.24
N VAL A 518 76.66 -49.64 -14.21
CA VAL A 518 78.14 -49.81 -14.16
C VAL A 518 78.65 -50.27 -12.78
N GLN A 519 77.94 -49.94 -11.70
CA GLN A 519 78.29 -50.38 -10.34
C GLN A 519 77.61 -51.69 -9.91
N HIS A 520 76.74 -52.26 -10.75
CA HIS A 520 76.07 -53.52 -10.42
C HIS A 520 77.09 -54.69 -10.35
N PRO A 521 77.14 -55.51 -9.27
CA PRO A 521 78.18 -56.53 -9.09
C PRO A 521 78.28 -57.59 -10.20
N GLN A 522 77.22 -57.78 -10.99
CA GLN A 522 77.21 -58.71 -12.12
C GLN A 522 77.72 -58.09 -13.44
N PHE A 523 78.00 -56.79 -13.50
CA PHE A 523 78.44 -56.11 -14.74
C PHE A 523 79.81 -56.60 -15.25
N LEU A 524 80.67 -57.08 -14.35
CA LEU A 524 81.99 -57.65 -14.67
C LEU A 524 82.09 -59.16 -14.44
N LYS A 525 81.01 -59.84 -14.04
CA LYS A 525 81.02 -61.29 -13.78
C LYS A 525 80.77 -62.04 -15.09
N ILE A 526 81.58 -63.05 -15.37
CA ILE A 526 81.55 -63.79 -16.65
C ILE A 526 80.98 -65.20 -16.41
N PRO A 527 79.67 -65.42 -16.61
CA PRO A 527 79.01 -66.66 -16.20
C PRO A 527 79.28 -67.86 -17.12
N THR A 528 79.83 -67.63 -18.31
CA THR A 528 80.04 -68.64 -19.36
C THR A 528 80.91 -69.81 -18.86
N GLY A 529 80.40 -71.05 -19.01
CA GLY A 529 81.09 -72.26 -18.56
C GLY A 529 82.52 -72.36 -19.08
N LYS A 530 82.72 -72.14 -20.39
CA LYS A 530 84.06 -72.11 -21.01
C LYS A 530 85.06 -71.22 -20.27
N PHE A 531 84.69 -69.99 -19.92
CA PHE A 531 85.58 -69.07 -19.21
C PHE A 531 85.93 -69.58 -17.81
N ARG A 532 84.96 -70.16 -17.10
CA ARG A 532 85.14 -70.76 -15.76
C ARG A 532 86.06 -71.99 -15.79
N ASP A 533 85.85 -72.87 -16.77
CA ASP A 533 86.65 -74.10 -16.94
C ASP A 533 88.10 -73.76 -17.30
N LEU A 534 88.31 -72.72 -18.12
CA LEU A 534 89.64 -72.18 -18.45
C LEU A 534 90.30 -71.49 -17.23
N LYS A 535 89.53 -70.73 -16.45
CA LYS A 535 89.97 -70.10 -15.19
C LYS A 535 90.45 -71.14 -14.17
N GLU A 536 89.71 -72.23 -13.95
CA GLU A 536 90.15 -73.31 -13.04
C GLU A 536 91.46 -73.94 -13.52
N ARG A 537 91.60 -74.24 -14.82
CA ARG A 537 92.84 -74.81 -15.41
C ARG A 537 94.06 -73.91 -15.19
N ILE A 538 93.94 -72.60 -15.46
CA ILE A 538 95.03 -71.65 -15.32
C ILE A 538 95.45 -71.52 -13.85
N CYS A 539 94.50 -71.40 -12.92
CA CYS A 539 94.80 -71.35 -11.49
C CYS A 539 95.53 -72.61 -10.97
N ILE A 540 95.10 -73.81 -11.39
CA ILE A 540 95.75 -75.08 -11.02
C ILE A 540 97.18 -75.14 -11.58
N ALA A 541 97.39 -74.73 -12.83
CA ALA A 541 98.71 -74.74 -13.47
C ALA A 541 99.68 -73.72 -12.83
N GLN A 542 99.21 -72.52 -12.49
CA GLN A 542 100.02 -71.53 -11.76
C GLN A 542 100.47 -72.02 -10.38
N TYR A 543 99.58 -72.68 -9.64
CA TYR A 543 99.89 -73.25 -8.32
C TYR A 543 101.01 -74.30 -8.42
N PHE A 544 100.93 -75.20 -9.40
CA PHE A 544 101.98 -76.19 -9.66
C PHE A 544 103.32 -75.54 -10.03
N LEU A 545 103.32 -74.58 -10.95
CA LEU A 545 104.54 -73.88 -11.41
C LEU A 545 105.22 -73.07 -10.29
N ARG A 546 104.45 -72.47 -9.37
CA ARG A 546 105.03 -71.71 -8.23
C ARG A 546 105.72 -72.59 -7.19
N HIS A 547 105.27 -73.83 -7.01
CA HIS A 547 105.82 -74.74 -6.00
C HIS A 547 106.84 -75.74 -6.54
N TYR A 548 106.88 -75.98 -7.86
CA TYR A 548 107.79 -76.93 -8.51
C TYR A 548 108.42 -76.32 -9.78
N PRO A 549 109.46 -75.47 -9.64
CA PRO A 549 110.08 -74.79 -10.79
C PRO A 549 110.70 -75.74 -11.81
N ASP A 550 111.31 -76.84 -11.36
CA ASP A 550 112.00 -77.83 -12.19
C ASP A 550 111.07 -78.95 -12.72
N ALA A 551 109.75 -78.71 -12.77
CA ALA A 551 108.79 -79.70 -13.24
C ALA A 551 108.87 -79.91 -14.77
N PRO A 552 108.87 -81.15 -15.28
CA PRO A 552 108.98 -81.41 -16.71
C PRO A 552 107.72 -80.94 -17.46
N GLU A 553 107.91 -80.18 -18.54
CA GLU A 553 106.84 -79.52 -19.32
C GLU A 553 105.69 -80.45 -19.75
N GLY A 554 105.99 -81.73 -19.99
CA GLY A 554 105.00 -82.75 -20.34
C GLY A 554 103.88 -82.91 -19.30
N LEU A 555 104.18 -82.75 -18.00
CA LEU A 555 103.17 -82.85 -16.95
C LEU A 555 102.21 -81.65 -16.96
N ILE A 556 102.74 -80.46 -17.23
CA ILE A 556 101.96 -79.21 -17.30
C ILE A 556 101.05 -79.24 -18.52
N ASN A 557 101.53 -79.70 -19.68
CA ASN A 557 100.72 -79.85 -20.88
C ASN A 557 99.51 -80.78 -20.68
N ILE A 558 99.65 -81.85 -19.88
CA ILE A 558 98.54 -82.76 -19.54
C ILE A 558 97.45 -82.06 -18.72
N ILE A 559 97.82 -81.20 -17.77
CA ILE A 559 96.88 -80.41 -16.96
C ILE A 559 96.12 -79.39 -17.83
N LEU A 560 96.79 -78.78 -18.81
CA LEU A 560 96.22 -77.75 -19.67
C LEU A 560 95.31 -78.31 -20.77
N GLN A 561 95.75 -79.38 -21.45
CA GLN A 561 95.05 -79.96 -22.61
C GLN A 561 94.06 -81.08 -22.25
N GLY A 562 94.16 -81.69 -21.06
CA GLY A 562 93.32 -82.82 -20.64
C GLY A 562 91.91 -82.45 -20.15
N ASP A 563 91.13 -83.46 -19.77
CA ASP A 563 89.97 -83.28 -18.89
C ASP A 563 90.46 -83.13 -17.43
N ILE A 564 89.97 -82.11 -16.72
CA ILE A 564 90.26 -81.86 -15.30
C ILE A 564 89.95 -83.08 -14.41
N LYS A 565 89.00 -83.94 -14.80
CA LYS A 565 88.69 -85.20 -14.12
C LYS A 565 89.78 -86.26 -14.33
N CYS A 566 90.32 -86.37 -15.54
CA CYS A 566 91.41 -87.30 -15.86
C CYS A 566 92.72 -86.88 -15.18
N ALA A 567 93.02 -85.57 -15.14
CA ALA A 567 94.18 -85.04 -14.42
C ALA A 567 94.13 -85.33 -12.91
N LYS A 568 92.94 -85.19 -12.28
CA LYS A 568 92.73 -85.56 -10.87
C LYS A 568 92.85 -87.09 -10.66
N GLY A 569 92.27 -87.91 -11.54
CA GLY A 569 92.34 -89.38 -11.46
C GLY A 569 93.75 -89.98 -11.63
N ALA A 570 94.61 -89.37 -12.45
CA ALA A 570 95.99 -89.82 -12.63
C ALA A 570 96.86 -89.68 -11.36
N LEU A 571 96.57 -88.69 -10.51
CA LEU A 571 97.24 -88.49 -9.22
C LEU A 571 96.82 -89.55 -8.19
N ASP A 572 95.56 -89.98 -8.18
CA ASP A 572 95.05 -90.98 -7.23
C ASP A 572 95.56 -92.40 -7.51
N MET A 573 95.83 -92.75 -8.78
CA MET A 573 96.31 -94.10 -9.15
C MET A 573 97.75 -94.40 -8.71
N ILE A 574 98.58 -93.39 -8.43
CA ILE A 574 99.98 -93.57 -7.99
C ILE A 574 100.04 -93.96 -6.49
N ASN A 575 98.92 -93.91 -5.77
CA ASN A 575 98.89 -93.91 -4.30
C ASN A 575 98.75 -95.31 -3.65
N ASN A 576 98.65 -96.41 -4.42
CA ASN A 576 98.41 -97.76 -3.90
C ASN A 576 99.14 -98.87 -4.69
N GLU A 577 100.23 -99.43 -4.15
CA GLU A 577 100.77 -100.73 -4.58
C GLU A 577 101.11 -101.63 -3.39
N THR A 578 100.37 -102.75 -3.24
CA THR A 578 100.91 -104.04 -2.75
C THR A 578 99.87 -105.17 -2.84
N GLN A 579 99.74 -105.81 -4.02
CA GLN A 579 99.64 -107.28 -4.20
C GLN A 579 99.32 -107.69 -5.66
N SER A 580 100.20 -108.53 -6.24
CA SER A 580 99.97 -109.57 -7.28
C SER A 580 98.79 -109.37 -8.27
N THR A 581 98.97 -109.23 -9.59
CA THR A 581 99.80 -110.08 -10.47
C THR A 581 100.26 -109.42 -11.79
N ARG A 582 101.45 -109.82 -12.27
CA ARG A 582 101.95 -109.76 -13.67
C ARG A 582 102.06 -108.37 -14.34
N ILE A 583 103.26 -107.81 -14.22
CA ILE A 583 103.83 -106.73 -15.07
C ILE A 583 104.28 -107.29 -16.44
N PRO A 584 104.53 -106.40 -17.43
CA PRO A 584 105.84 -106.40 -18.11
C PRO A 584 106.67 -105.18 -17.70
N ASN A 585 107.91 -105.38 -17.26
CA ASN A 585 108.68 -104.34 -16.54
C ASN A 585 110.02 -103.99 -17.20
N ALA A 586 110.07 -102.83 -17.86
CA ALA A 586 111.24 -102.02 -18.22
C ALA A 586 110.66 -100.69 -18.76
N MET A 587 110.97 -99.49 -18.26
CA MET A 587 112.32 -98.95 -18.03
C MET A 587 112.39 -98.00 -16.80
N TRP A 588 111.62 -98.25 -15.74
CA TRP A 588 111.67 -97.48 -14.48
C TRP A 588 112.89 -97.85 -13.61
N SER A 589 114.10 -97.62 -14.13
CA SER A 589 115.37 -97.96 -13.49
C SER A 589 116.40 -96.82 -13.63
N ALA A 590 116.00 -95.57 -13.35
CA ALA A 590 116.83 -94.39 -13.55
C ALA A 590 116.59 -93.24 -12.54
N LEU A 591 116.48 -93.58 -11.24
CA LEU A 591 116.61 -92.66 -10.08
C LEU A 591 115.51 -91.56 -9.92
N PRO A 592 115.47 -90.84 -8.79
CA PRO A 592 115.61 -91.32 -7.41
C PRO A 592 114.33 -91.03 -6.57
N SER A 593 114.23 -91.69 -5.41
CA SER A 593 113.03 -91.65 -4.56
C SER A 593 112.83 -90.31 -3.83
N LEU A 594 112.08 -89.39 -4.42
CA LEU A 594 111.39 -88.32 -3.69
C LEU A 594 110.12 -88.88 -3.02
N ASN A 595 109.93 -88.59 -1.74
CA ASN A 595 108.81 -89.12 -0.95
C ASN A 595 107.49 -88.35 -1.24
N MET A 596 106.91 -88.61 -2.41
CA MET A 596 105.78 -87.86 -2.97
C MET A 596 104.48 -87.94 -2.12
N TYR A 597 104.43 -88.86 -1.15
CA TYR A 597 103.35 -88.98 -0.16
C TYR A 597 103.22 -87.72 0.74
N SER A 598 104.30 -86.97 0.98
CA SER A 598 104.27 -85.72 1.77
C SER A 598 103.67 -84.53 1.02
N ILE A 599 103.71 -84.55 -0.32
CA ILE A 599 103.27 -83.45 -1.18
C ILE A 599 101.74 -83.37 -1.23
N TYR A 600 101.08 -84.50 -1.52
CA TYR A 600 99.63 -84.56 -1.75
C TYR A 600 98.78 -84.24 -0.52
N LYS A 601 99.32 -84.38 0.69
CA LYS A 601 98.63 -84.03 1.94
C LYS A 601 98.64 -82.53 2.24
N THR A 602 99.56 -81.78 1.64
CA THR A 602 99.76 -80.34 1.89
C THR A 602 98.88 -79.47 1.00
N SER A 603 98.63 -79.88 -0.25
CA SER A 603 97.80 -79.14 -1.22
C SER A 603 96.30 -79.06 -0.85
N LYS A 604 95.83 -79.85 0.14
CA LYS A 604 94.42 -79.88 0.55
C LYS A 604 94.04 -78.84 1.62
N HIS A 605 94.97 -77.97 2.03
CA HIS A 605 94.71 -76.89 2.99
C HIS A 605 95.19 -75.52 2.49
N LYS A 606 94.25 -74.75 1.94
CA LYS A 606 94.31 -73.30 1.65
C LYS A 606 95.40 -72.84 0.67
N GLU A 607 95.05 -72.78 -0.63
CA GLU A 607 95.26 -71.58 -1.49
C GLU A 607 94.73 -71.70 -2.95
N ALA A 608 94.09 -72.82 -3.33
CA ALA A 608 93.51 -73.01 -4.67
C ALA A 608 91.98 -73.17 -4.66
N ASP A 609 91.24 -72.06 -4.60
CA ASP A 609 89.78 -72.00 -4.80
C ASP A 609 89.44 -70.95 -5.89
N PRO A 610 88.90 -71.35 -7.06
CA PRO A 610 88.74 -70.46 -8.22
C PRO A 610 87.68 -69.36 -8.05
N ASP A 611 86.81 -69.43 -7.04
CA ASP A 611 85.86 -68.36 -6.70
C ASP A 611 86.46 -67.27 -5.78
N SER A 612 87.68 -67.46 -5.27
CA SER A 612 88.35 -66.49 -4.37
C SER A 612 88.89 -65.22 -5.07
N ILE A 613 89.06 -65.24 -6.39
CA ILE A 613 89.57 -64.13 -7.20
C ILE A 613 88.46 -63.67 -8.15
N SER A 614 88.11 -62.37 -8.15
CA SER A 614 87.09 -61.84 -9.07
C SER A 614 87.53 -61.94 -10.53
N ASP A 615 86.57 -62.09 -11.45
CA ASP A 615 86.88 -62.31 -12.87
C ASP A 615 87.70 -61.16 -13.48
N ALA A 616 87.49 -59.93 -13.02
CA ALA A 616 88.28 -58.75 -13.40
C ALA A 616 89.72 -58.81 -12.88
N GLN A 617 89.94 -59.18 -11.61
CA GLN A 617 91.30 -59.35 -11.04
C GLN A 617 92.04 -60.51 -11.70
N PHE A 618 91.34 -61.61 -12.00
CA PHE A 618 91.90 -62.73 -12.75
C PHE A 618 92.32 -62.30 -14.16
N LEU A 619 91.44 -61.63 -14.92
CA LEU A 619 91.75 -61.10 -16.26
C LEU A 619 92.88 -60.05 -16.28
N ALA A 620 93.04 -59.27 -15.21
CA ALA A 620 94.17 -58.35 -15.06
C ALA A 620 95.48 -59.10 -14.79
N GLY A 621 95.45 -60.11 -13.92
CA GLY A 621 96.60 -60.94 -13.57
C GLY A 621 97.12 -61.85 -14.70
N LEU A 622 96.38 -62.00 -15.81
CA LEU A 622 96.81 -62.81 -16.95
C LEU A 622 98.09 -62.30 -17.65
N GLU A 623 98.44 -61.02 -17.52
CA GLU A 623 99.67 -60.48 -18.13
C GLU A 623 100.94 -61.07 -17.48
N ASP A 624 100.98 -61.18 -16.15
CA ASP A 624 102.14 -61.72 -15.41
C ASP A 624 102.42 -63.21 -15.76
N ILE A 625 101.41 -63.92 -16.26
CA ILE A 625 101.47 -65.35 -16.61
C ILE A 625 102.23 -65.58 -17.93
N LYS A 626 102.36 -64.56 -18.80
CA LYS A 626 103.07 -64.65 -20.09
C LYS A 626 104.54 -65.05 -19.97
N THR A 627 105.11 -64.99 -18.78
CA THR A 627 106.45 -65.51 -18.43
C THR A 627 106.59 -67.03 -18.65
N PHE A 628 105.50 -67.79 -18.69
CA PHE A 628 105.51 -69.24 -18.92
C PHE A 628 104.97 -69.58 -20.31
N CYS A 629 105.88 -69.94 -21.24
CA CYS A 629 105.53 -70.16 -22.66
C CYS A 629 104.43 -71.23 -22.87
N ALA A 630 104.37 -72.26 -22.01
CA ALA A 630 103.35 -73.31 -22.06
C ALA A 630 101.92 -72.82 -21.77
N LEU A 631 101.73 -71.65 -21.15
CA LEU A 631 100.42 -71.09 -20.79
C LEU A 631 99.85 -70.11 -21.84
N ALA A 632 100.63 -69.70 -22.85
CA ALA A 632 100.24 -68.63 -23.77
C ALA A 632 98.91 -68.89 -24.51
N ASN A 633 98.73 -70.08 -25.07
CA ASN A 633 97.54 -70.41 -25.89
C ASN A 633 96.24 -70.39 -25.08
N ILE A 634 96.25 -70.97 -23.86
CA ILE A 634 95.04 -71.05 -23.03
C ILE A 634 94.68 -69.68 -22.43
N VAL A 635 95.67 -68.82 -22.17
CA VAL A 635 95.47 -67.43 -21.75
C VAL A 635 94.78 -66.62 -22.84
N GLU A 636 95.19 -66.74 -24.10
CA GLU A 636 94.53 -66.04 -25.22
C GLU A 636 93.13 -66.61 -25.54
N GLU A 637 92.89 -67.92 -25.42
CA GLU A 637 91.53 -68.49 -25.54
C GLU A 637 90.60 -67.97 -24.41
N THR A 638 91.13 -67.84 -23.19
CA THR A 638 90.41 -67.26 -22.04
C THR A 638 90.06 -65.79 -22.27
N ARG A 639 91.03 -65.00 -22.77
CA ARG A 639 90.87 -63.60 -23.16
C ARG A 639 89.80 -63.44 -24.25
N ALA A 640 89.82 -64.28 -25.29
CA ALA A 640 88.81 -64.29 -26.35
C ALA A 640 87.40 -64.61 -25.83
N ALA A 641 87.26 -65.62 -24.96
CA ALA A 641 85.98 -66.01 -24.37
C ALA A 641 85.37 -64.92 -23.47
N ALA A 642 86.19 -64.16 -22.75
CA ALA A 642 85.76 -63.00 -21.97
C ALA A 642 85.33 -61.83 -22.86
N LEU A 643 86.14 -61.51 -23.87
CA LEU A 643 85.93 -60.39 -24.79
C LEU A 643 84.61 -60.53 -25.56
N GLU A 644 84.28 -61.74 -26.04
CA GLU A 644 83.01 -62.02 -26.72
C GLU A 644 81.79 -61.89 -25.78
N HIS A 645 81.92 -62.29 -24.51
CA HIS A 645 80.87 -62.07 -23.52
C HIS A 645 80.59 -60.56 -23.31
N PHE A 646 81.64 -59.76 -23.18
CA PHE A 646 81.51 -58.31 -22.98
C PHE A 646 80.90 -57.61 -24.21
N ARG A 647 81.20 -58.04 -25.44
CA ARG A 647 80.52 -57.51 -26.66
C ARG A 647 79.01 -57.70 -26.61
N ILE A 648 78.56 -58.91 -26.28
CA ILE A 648 77.13 -59.24 -26.17
C ILE A 648 76.47 -58.48 -25.01
N LEU A 649 77.16 -58.32 -23.88
CA LEU A 649 76.68 -57.53 -22.75
C LEU A 649 76.53 -56.06 -23.13
N LEU A 650 77.57 -55.45 -23.71
CA LEU A 650 77.60 -54.06 -24.14
C LEU A 650 76.46 -53.75 -25.11
N LEU A 651 76.24 -54.56 -26.15
CA LEU A 651 75.18 -54.35 -27.13
C LEU A 651 73.79 -54.31 -26.48
N ASN A 652 73.51 -55.26 -25.57
CA ASN A 652 72.22 -55.35 -24.88
C ASN A 652 72.02 -54.22 -23.86
N LYS A 653 73.07 -53.85 -23.11
CA LYS A 653 73.01 -52.75 -22.13
C LYS A 653 72.89 -51.38 -22.81
N THR A 654 73.61 -51.15 -23.90
CA THR A 654 73.49 -49.94 -24.75
C THR A 654 72.04 -49.77 -25.21
N LYS A 655 71.44 -50.79 -25.84
CA LYS A 655 70.05 -50.74 -26.31
C LYS A 655 69.03 -50.51 -25.18
N SER A 656 69.30 -51.02 -23.97
CA SER A 656 68.46 -50.76 -22.79
C SER A 656 68.54 -49.31 -22.30
N LEU A 657 69.74 -48.72 -22.25
CA LEU A 657 69.94 -47.33 -21.84
C LEU A 657 69.35 -46.35 -22.83
N VAL A 658 69.59 -46.55 -24.14
CA VAL A 658 69.01 -45.74 -25.22
C VAL A 658 67.49 -45.67 -25.12
N ARG A 659 66.82 -46.82 -24.94
CA ARG A 659 65.36 -46.87 -24.82
C ARG A 659 64.84 -46.17 -23.56
N TYR A 660 65.56 -46.27 -22.43
CA TYR A 660 65.20 -45.60 -21.18
C TYR A 660 65.38 -44.08 -21.28
N ALA A 661 66.51 -43.65 -21.85
CA ALA A 661 66.82 -42.25 -22.11
C ALA A 661 65.81 -41.58 -23.04
N LEU A 662 65.48 -42.22 -24.17
CA LEU A 662 64.50 -41.70 -25.12
C LEU A 662 63.11 -41.57 -24.51
N ASP A 663 62.66 -42.51 -23.68
CA ASP A 663 61.35 -42.39 -23.01
C ASP A 663 61.32 -41.22 -22.01
N ILE A 664 62.39 -41.01 -21.24
CA ILE A 664 62.52 -39.85 -20.34
C ILE A 664 62.53 -38.53 -21.14
N GLN A 665 63.33 -38.45 -22.20
CA GLN A 665 63.43 -37.27 -23.07
C GLN A 665 62.07 -36.95 -23.73
N VAL A 666 61.42 -37.94 -24.33
CA VAL A 666 60.09 -37.80 -24.94
C VAL A 666 59.09 -37.30 -23.90
N ASN A 667 58.93 -37.96 -22.77
CA ASN A 667 57.92 -37.58 -21.78
C ASN A 667 58.15 -36.16 -21.22
N ARG A 668 59.39 -35.79 -20.89
CA ARG A 668 59.73 -34.44 -20.36
C ARG A 668 59.51 -33.34 -21.40
N CYS A 669 59.93 -33.57 -22.65
CA CYS A 669 59.75 -32.60 -23.74
C CYS A 669 58.27 -32.43 -24.12
N LEU A 670 57.47 -33.51 -24.19
CA LEU A 670 56.04 -33.41 -24.44
C LEU A 670 55.33 -32.66 -23.31
N HIS A 671 55.68 -32.92 -22.04
CA HIS A 671 55.16 -32.12 -20.92
C HIS A 671 55.50 -30.62 -21.04
N GLN A 672 56.69 -30.27 -21.55
CA GLN A 672 57.08 -28.88 -21.78
C GLN A 672 56.32 -28.24 -22.96
N VAL A 673 56.08 -28.99 -24.05
CA VAL A 673 55.24 -28.55 -25.18
C VAL A 673 53.81 -28.27 -24.72
N ARG A 674 53.18 -29.23 -24.02
CA ARG A 674 51.81 -29.08 -23.48
C ARG A 674 51.69 -27.89 -22.54
N ARG A 675 52.68 -27.68 -21.65
CA ARG A 675 52.73 -26.52 -20.75
C ARG A 675 52.83 -25.19 -21.52
N LYS A 676 53.64 -25.12 -22.59
CA LYS A 676 53.75 -23.91 -23.43
C LYS A 676 52.47 -23.63 -24.20
N ALA A 677 51.86 -24.66 -24.81
CA ALA A 677 50.60 -24.55 -25.53
C ALA A 677 49.46 -24.07 -24.61
N ALA A 678 49.36 -24.65 -23.41
CA ALA A 678 48.36 -24.24 -22.41
C ALA A 678 48.58 -22.80 -21.89
N SER A 679 49.83 -22.37 -21.69
CA SER A 679 50.15 -20.98 -21.31
C SER A 679 49.70 -20.00 -22.39
N SER A 680 50.15 -20.22 -23.64
CA SER A 680 49.79 -19.39 -24.80
C SER A 680 48.27 -19.31 -25.02
N ALA A 681 47.56 -20.42 -24.85
CA ALA A 681 46.10 -20.45 -24.98
C ALA A 681 45.38 -19.64 -23.89
N GLU A 682 45.85 -19.70 -22.64
CA GLU A 682 45.26 -18.91 -21.54
C GLU A 682 45.64 -17.43 -21.66
N GLU A 683 46.86 -17.10 -22.11
CA GLU A 683 47.31 -15.73 -22.41
C GLU A 683 46.42 -15.10 -23.51
N GLN A 684 46.20 -15.79 -24.63
CA GLN A 684 45.30 -15.35 -25.70
C GLN A 684 43.85 -15.22 -25.22
N ARG A 685 43.38 -16.13 -24.36
CA ARG A 685 42.04 -16.09 -23.76
C ARG A 685 41.85 -14.87 -22.86
N VAL A 686 42.82 -14.54 -22.01
CA VAL A 686 42.76 -13.37 -21.11
C VAL A 686 42.76 -12.07 -21.92
N GLU A 687 43.57 -11.98 -22.97
CA GLU A 687 43.57 -10.79 -23.86
C GLU A 687 42.23 -10.65 -24.60
N LEU A 688 41.66 -11.75 -25.12
CA LEU A 688 40.34 -11.74 -25.75
C LEU A 688 39.23 -11.32 -24.78
N GLN A 689 39.30 -11.75 -23.51
CA GLN A 689 38.35 -11.31 -22.47
C GLN A 689 38.49 -9.82 -22.15
N ARG A 690 39.73 -9.30 -22.07
CA ARG A 690 40.03 -7.87 -21.92
C ARG A 690 39.47 -7.04 -23.08
N VAL A 691 39.67 -7.46 -24.33
CA VAL A 691 39.13 -6.81 -25.52
C VAL A 691 37.60 -6.78 -25.49
N PHE A 692 36.96 -7.91 -25.19
CA PHE A 692 35.49 -8.02 -25.10
C PHE A 692 34.89 -7.14 -23.99
N ILE A 693 35.53 -7.06 -22.81
CA ILE A 693 35.09 -6.18 -21.72
C ILE A 693 35.19 -4.71 -22.14
N ASN A 694 36.27 -4.31 -22.82
CA ASN A 694 36.43 -2.95 -23.35
C ASN A 694 35.41 -2.62 -24.44
N GLU A 695 35.11 -3.54 -25.37
CA GLU A 695 34.06 -3.36 -26.38
C GLU A 695 32.68 -3.15 -25.74
N ILE A 696 32.31 -3.96 -24.73
CA ILE A 696 31.05 -3.81 -23.99
C ILE A 696 30.98 -2.50 -23.21
N ASN A 697 32.07 -2.10 -22.53
CA ASN A 697 32.12 -0.86 -21.78
C ASN A 697 31.88 0.34 -22.73
N ASN A 698 32.60 0.41 -23.85
CA ASN A 698 32.46 1.48 -24.85
C ASN A 698 31.04 1.54 -25.43
N LEU A 699 30.52 0.42 -25.96
CA LEU A 699 29.15 0.31 -26.49
C LEU A 699 28.06 0.55 -25.43
N SER A 700 28.42 0.59 -24.15
CA SER A 700 27.50 0.94 -23.07
C SER A 700 27.51 2.42 -22.68
N GLU A 701 28.49 3.20 -23.14
CA GLU A 701 28.58 4.66 -22.93
C GLU A 701 28.00 5.48 -24.09
N GLU A 702 27.84 4.88 -25.27
CA GLU A 702 27.24 5.48 -26.48
C GLU A 702 25.72 5.77 -26.39
N GLY A 703 25.17 5.99 -25.18
CA GLY A 703 23.76 6.29 -24.98
C GLY A 703 23.44 6.98 -23.66
N HIS A 704 22.53 7.95 -23.70
CA HIS A 704 22.08 8.73 -22.54
C HIS A 704 21.25 7.87 -21.56
N ARG A 705 21.91 7.12 -20.69
CA ARG A 705 21.30 6.28 -19.64
C ARG A 705 21.38 6.98 -18.28
N SER A 706 20.31 6.91 -17.49
CA SER A 706 20.18 7.64 -16.22
C SER A 706 20.96 7.04 -15.03
N HIS A 707 21.56 5.87 -15.23
CA HIS A 707 22.27 5.10 -14.22
C HIS A 707 23.48 4.39 -14.84
N THR A 708 24.58 4.32 -14.10
CA THR A 708 25.80 3.57 -14.45
C THR A 708 26.06 2.50 -13.40
N PHE A 709 26.14 1.25 -13.82
CA PHE A 709 26.39 0.09 -12.97
C PHE A 709 27.86 -0.36 -13.15
N VAL A 710 28.65 -0.13 -12.10
CA VAL A 710 30.06 -0.50 -12.00
C VAL A 710 30.16 -1.86 -11.32
N ILE A 711 30.87 -2.81 -11.93
CA ILE A 711 30.99 -4.20 -11.46
C ILE A 711 32.46 -4.54 -11.25
N ASP A 712 32.86 -4.69 -9.98
CA ASP A 712 34.25 -4.97 -9.58
C ASP A 712 34.51 -6.49 -9.51
N SER A 713 33.56 -7.27 -8.97
CA SER A 713 33.59 -8.74 -8.96
C SER A 713 32.19 -9.37 -8.76
N VAL A 714 32.03 -10.66 -9.15
CA VAL A 714 30.76 -11.41 -9.06
C VAL A 714 30.99 -12.87 -8.66
N GLU A 715 30.34 -13.33 -7.59
CA GLU A 715 30.40 -14.73 -7.12
C GLU A 715 29.02 -15.40 -7.04
N ARG A 716 28.96 -16.72 -7.33
CA ARG A 716 27.79 -17.56 -7.00
C ARG A 716 27.80 -17.90 -5.51
N THR A 717 26.73 -17.59 -4.77
CA THR A 717 26.67 -17.78 -3.31
C THR A 717 26.79 -19.26 -2.87
N ARG A 718 27.99 -19.72 -2.50
CA ARG A 718 28.31 -21.13 -2.12
C ARG A 718 27.81 -21.57 -0.73
N ASN A 719 26.59 -21.20 -0.34
CA ASN A 719 26.05 -21.48 1.00
C ASN A 719 25.52 -22.92 1.14
N LYS A 720 26.37 -23.84 1.63
CA LYS A 720 26.09 -25.30 1.70
C LYS A 720 24.87 -25.71 2.57
N ARG A 721 24.29 -24.81 3.38
CA ARG A 721 23.28 -25.15 4.42
C ARG A 721 21.79 -25.08 3.99
N MET A 722 21.44 -24.58 2.80
CA MET A 722 20.04 -24.60 2.32
C MET A 722 19.95 -24.92 0.82
N ARG A 723 19.39 -26.08 0.47
CA ARG A 723 19.50 -26.67 -0.87
C ARG A 723 18.42 -26.30 -1.90
N LEU A 724 17.25 -25.78 -1.49
CA LEU A 724 16.10 -25.60 -2.41
C LEU A 724 15.86 -24.15 -2.89
N ALA A 725 15.92 -23.15 -2.01
CA ALA A 725 15.37 -21.82 -2.30
C ALA A 725 16.35 -20.75 -2.84
N ARG A 726 17.66 -21.04 -2.94
CA ARG A 726 18.72 -20.01 -3.13
C ARG A 726 19.63 -20.17 -4.37
N ARG A 727 19.23 -20.94 -5.39
CA ARG A 727 20.02 -21.10 -6.64
C ARG A 727 20.21 -19.83 -7.48
N ASN A 728 19.43 -18.76 -7.22
CA ASN A 728 19.41 -17.53 -8.03
C ASN A 728 20.05 -16.30 -7.35
N LEU A 729 20.80 -16.47 -6.25
CA LEU A 729 21.51 -15.37 -5.58
C LEU A 729 22.97 -15.29 -6.03
N LEU A 730 23.37 -14.09 -6.46
CA LEU A 730 24.75 -13.74 -6.78
C LEU A 730 25.23 -12.68 -5.76
N ASN A 731 26.45 -12.83 -5.28
CA ASN A 731 27.13 -11.79 -4.53
C ASN A 731 27.83 -10.87 -5.55
N ILE A 732 27.59 -9.56 -5.47
CA ILE A 732 28.28 -8.58 -6.31
C ILE A 732 29.09 -7.62 -5.42
N VAL A 733 30.29 -7.28 -5.88
CA VAL A 733 31.06 -6.11 -5.43
C VAL A 733 31.05 -5.10 -6.57
N GLY A 734 30.75 -3.84 -6.27
CA GLY A 734 30.54 -2.80 -7.27
C GLY A 734 29.87 -1.56 -6.72
N SER A 735 29.42 -0.68 -7.61
CA SER A 735 28.55 0.45 -7.25
C SER A 735 27.53 0.75 -8.34
N ARG A 736 26.32 1.16 -7.94
CA ARG A 736 25.32 1.68 -8.87
C ARG A 736 25.25 3.19 -8.70
N GLN A 737 25.67 3.91 -9.72
CA GLN A 737 25.73 5.37 -9.75
C GLN A 737 24.48 5.91 -10.44
N SER A 738 23.84 6.93 -9.86
CA SER A 738 22.76 7.67 -10.50
C SER A 738 22.93 9.16 -10.28
N LEU A 739 22.53 9.96 -11.27
CA LEU A 739 22.49 11.41 -11.09
C LEU A 739 21.15 11.76 -10.42
N GLN A 740 21.19 12.09 -9.13
CA GLN A 740 20.07 12.78 -8.51
C GLN A 740 19.93 14.13 -9.21
N GLN A 741 18.78 14.37 -9.85
CA GLN A 741 18.49 15.66 -10.46
C GLN A 741 18.44 16.75 -9.36
N PRO A 742 18.75 18.02 -9.71
CA PRO A 742 18.50 19.12 -8.79
C PRO A 742 17.03 19.15 -8.38
N MET A 743 16.74 19.54 -7.14
CA MET A 743 15.37 19.61 -6.59
C MET A 743 15.24 20.79 -5.63
N PHE A 744 14.01 21.29 -5.47
CA PHE A 744 13.66 22.16 -4.36
C PHE A 744 13.21 21.31 -3.18
N GLU A 745 13.84 21.48 -2.02
CA GLU A 745 13.41 20.90 -0.76
C GLU A 745 12.59 21.93 0.01
N PHE A 746 11.33 21.59 0.26
CA PHE A 746 10.37 22.38 1.00
C PHE A 746 10.32 21.85 2.44
N SER A 747 10.71 22.68 3.41
CA SER A 747 10.67 22.33 4.83
C SER A 747 9.55 23.07 5.54
N VAL A 748 8.69 22.34 6.24
CA VAL A 748 7.50 22.84 6.93
C VAL A 748 7.82 23.06 8.40
N HIS A 749 7.58 24.29 8.88
CA HIS A 749 7.75 24.70 10.28
C HIS A 749 6.36 24.91 10.88
N LEU A 750 5.98 24.04 11.81
CA LEU A 750 4.65 24.07 12.43
C LEU A 750 4.60 25.10 13.57
N MET A 751 3.51 25.85 13.65
CA MET A 751 3.23 26.75 14.78
C MET A 751 2.50 25.96 15.88
N GLN A 752 3.13 25.83 17.05
CA GLN A 752 2.58 25.10 18.20
C GLN A 752 2.38 26.03 19.39
N LEU A 753 1.19 25.96 20.00
CA LEU A 753 0.85 26.63 21.26
C LEU A 753 1.22 25.72 22.45
N THR A 754 1.79 26.26 23.52
CA THR A 754 2.06 25.43 24.72
C THR A 754 0.76 25.03 25.40
N GLU A 755 0.76 23.95 26.19
CA GLU A 755 -0.42 23.53 26.97
C GLU A 755 -0.93 24.66 27.90
N HIS A 756 -0.02 25.52 28.37
CA HIS A 756 -0.38 26.70 29.16
C HIS A 756 -1.07 27.80 28.33
N ASP A 757 -0.58 28.11 27.12
CA ASP A 757 -1.30 29.00 26.18
C ASP A 757 -2.67 28.42 25.83
N GLN A 758 -2.73 27.10 25.56
CA GLN A 758 -3.96 26.39 25.20
C GLN A 758 -4.99 26.35 26.32
N HIS A 759 -4.56 26.26 27.58
CA HIS A 759 -5.45 26.39 28.73
C HIS A 759 -5.89 27.85 28.92
N SER A 760 -4.96 28.81 28.81
CA SER A 760 -5.23 30.22 29.04
C SER A 760 -6.24 30.78 28.04
N LEU A 761 -6.05 30.54 26.74
CA LEU A 761 -6.99 30.95 25.67
C LEU A 761 -8.37 30.29 25.76
N LYS A 762 -8.51 29.12 26.41
CA LYS A 762 -9.81 28.49 26.69
C LYS A 762 -10.56 29.18 27.84
N MET A 763 -9.84 29.81 28.77
CA MET A 763 -10.40 30.54 29.91
C MET A 763 -10.64 32.02 29.57
N ASP A 764 -9.76 32.61 28.76
CA ASP A 764 -9.82 34.01 28.31
C ASP A 764 -9.35 34.13 26.84
N PRO A 765 -10.29 34.27 25.88
CA PRO A 765 -9.99 34.53 24.47
C PRO A 765 -9.24 35.85 24.18
N SER A 766 -9.15 36.78 25.15
CA SER A 766 -8.43 38.05 25.00
C SER A 766 -6.92 37.92 25.27
N MET A 767 -6.49 36.82 25.88
CA MET A 767 -5.08 36.49 26.14
C MET A 767 -4.25 36.45 24.85
N ILE A 768 -3.01 36.95 24.90
CA ILE A 768 -2.06 36.90 23.78
C ILE A 768 -1.11 35.70 23.99
N PRO A 769 -1.14 34.68 23.11
CA PRO A 769 -0.32 33.48 23.28
C PRO A 769 1.14 33.68 22.87
N SER A 770 2.01 32.75 23.28
CA SER A 770 3.43 32.69 22.88
C SER A 770 3.75 31.46 22.02
N PRO A 771 3.31 31.39 20.76
CA PRO A 771 3.53 30.23 19.89
C PRO A 771 5.01 29.97 19.60
N LYS A 772 5.35 28.69 19.44
CA LYS A 772 6.70 28.18 19.19
C LYS A 772 6.73 27.45 17.85
N PHE A 773 7.79 27.66 17.08
CA PHE A 773 7.98 26.99 15.79
C PHE A 773 8.86 25.74 15.89
N THR A 774 8.32 24.61 15.47
CA THR A 774 9.03 23.32 15.42
C THR A 774 9.35 22.95 13.97
N GLY A 775 10.64 22.82 13.63
CA GLY A 775 11.08 22.53 12.26
C GLY A 775 12.59 22.31 12.05
N VAL A 776 13.36 21.98 13.10
CA VAL A 776 14.82 21.74 12.98
C VAL A 776 15.25 20.54 13.81
N GLY A 777 15.62 19.43 13.16
CA GLY A 777 16.16 18.23 13.81
C GLY A 777 15.59 16.92 13.26
N ARG A 778 15.58 15.87 14.10
CA ARG A 778 15.12 14.51 13.76
C ARG A 778 13.61 14.39 13.45
N GLN A 779 12.85 15.47 13.58
CA GLN A 779 11.40 15.56 13.30
C GLN A 779 11.07 16.71 12.34
N SER A 780 12.02 17.08 11.47
CA SER A 780 11.77 18.08 10.41
C SER A 780 10.88 17.47 9.32
N HIS A 781 9.70 18.04 9.11
CA HIS A 781 8.84 17.66 7.99
C HIS A 781 9.32 18.37 6.72
N SER A 782 9.70 17.59 5.71
CA SER A 782 10.17 18.14 4.44
C SER A 782 9.81 17.23 3.27
N PHE A 783 9.54 17.82 2.12
CA PHE A 783 9.30 17.12 0.87
C PHE A 783 10.10 17.76 -0.27
N LYS A 784 10.25 17.06 -1.40
CA LYS A 784 11.11 17.48 -2.51
C LYS A 784 10.31 17.50 -3.80
N LEU A 785 10.42 18.59 -4.57
CA LEU A 785 9.83 18.73 -5.90
C LEU A 785 10.92 18.98 -6.96
N PRO A 786 10.73 18.51 -8.21
CA PRO A 786 11.59 18.90 -9.33
C PRO A 786 11.51 20.41 -9.59
N PRO A 787 12.57 21.07 -10.10
CA PRO A 787 12.57 22.52 -10.38
C PRO A 787 11.59 22.97 -11.48
N ARG A 788 10.99 22.01 -12.19
CA ARG A 788 9.92 22.19 -13.19
C ARG A 788 8.51 21.99 -12.59
N HIS A 789 8.38 22.00 -11.27
CA HIS A 789 7.10 21.95 -10.55
C HIS A 789 7.05 23.10 -9.54
N SER A 790 5.87 23.67 -9.35
CA SER A 790 5.58 24.71 -8.35
C SER A 790 4.47 24.27 -7.39
N VAL A 791 4.37 24.92 -6.23
CA VAL A 791 3.28 24.72 -5.27
C VAL A 791 2.19 25.77 -5.58
N ALA A 792 1.05 25.32 -6.09
CA ALA A 792 -0.10 26.17 -6.38
C ALA A 792 -0.93 26.48 -5.11
N ARG A 793 -0.96 25.56 -4.15
CA ARG A 793 -1.41 25.81 -2.76
C ARG A 793 -0.81 24.79 -1.80
N ALA A 794 -0.51 25.21 -0.58
CA ALA A 794 -0.29 24.32 0.55
C ALA A 794 -1.10 24.80 1.76
N GLN A 795 -1.80 23.87 2.43
CA GLN A 795 -2.70 24.14 3.55
C GLN A 795 -2.48 23.08 4.64
N LEU A 796 -2.24 23.52 5.87
CA LEU A 796 -2.15 22.66 7.05
C LEU A 796 -3.54 22.38 7.61
N LEU A 797 -3.75 21.16 8.08
CA LEU A 797 -4.96 20.72 8.76
C LEU A 797 -4.61 20.18 10.15
N SER A 798 -5.61 20.09 11.03
CA SER A 798 -5.48 19.42 12.32
C SER A 798 -5.02 17.95 12.17
N GLY A 799 -4.17 17.50 13.10
CA GLY A 799 -3.64 16.13 13.12
C GLY A 799 -2.49 15.87 12.14
N ASP A 800 -1.57 16.83 11.99
CA ASP A 800 -0.37 16.76 11.15
C ASP A 800 -0.63 16.34 9.69
N LYS A 801 -1.80 16.75 9.15
CA LYS A 801 -2.16 16.59 7.73
C LYS A 801 -1.86 17.86 6.93
N ILE A 802 -1.55 17.68 5.65
CA ILE A 802 -1.32 18.74 4.68
C ILE A 802 -2.13 18.47 3.40
N PHE A 803 -2.89 19.46 2.95
CA PHE A 803 -3.38 19.55 1.59
C PHE A 803 -2.31 20.23 0.74
N LEU A 804 -1.83 19.55 -0.30
CA LEU A 804 -0.81 20.06 -1.20
C LEU A 804 -1.30 19.98 -2.64
N ALA A 805 -1.30 21.12 -3.32
CA ALA A 805 -1.61 21.28 -4.72
C ALA A 805 -0.34 21.71 -5.46
N THR A 806 0.17 20.87 -6.36
CA THR A 806 1.34 21.16 -7.19
C THR A 806 0.96 21.28 -8.66
N THR A 807 1.70 22.11 -9.39
CA THR A 807 1.58 22.26 -10.85
C THR A 807 2.88 21.87 -11.52
N ASP A 808 2.81 21.11 -12.62
CA ASP A 808 3.96 20.81 -13.48
C ASP A 808 4.28 21.96 -14.47
N GLN A 809 5.28 21.79 -15.33
CA GLN A 809 5.67 22.79 -16.33
C GLN A 809 4.57 23.06 -17.38
N SER A 810 3.71 22.09 -17.65
CA SER A 810 2.53 22.26 -18.51
C SER A 810 1.34 22.80 -17.72
N GLY A 811 1.53 23.17 -16.44
CA GLY A 811 0.50 23.65 -15.52
C GLY A 811 -0.58 22.62 -15.19
N ASN A 812 -0.35 21.32 -15.42
CA ASN A 812 -1.26 20.29 -14.95
C ASN A 812 -1.23 20.25 -13.42
N LEU A 813 -2.41 20.22 -12.81
CA LEU A 813 -2.59 20.23 -11.37
C LEU A 813 -2.56 18.80 -10.82
N THR A 814 -1.81 18.57 -9.75
CA THR A 814 -1.89 17.34 -8.95
C THR A 814 -2.17 17.71 -7.50
N VAL A 815 -3.21 17.13 -6.90
CA VAL A 815 -3.58 17.40 -5.50
C VAL A 815 -3.45 16.17 -4.60
N PHE A 816 -2.98 16.41 -3.38
CA PHE A 816 -2.70 15.44 -2.34
C PHE A 816 -3.35 15.92 -1.03
N LEU A 817 -3.84 14.99 -0.20
CA LEU A 817 -4.22 15.25 1.19
C LEU A 817 -3.66 14.11 2.05
N GLU A 818 -2.52 14.36 2.69
CA GLU A 818 -1.67 13.33 3.31
C GLU A 818 -1.15 13.78 4.68
N THR A 819 -0.56 12.88 5.46
CA THR A 819 0.20 13.32 6.64
C THR A 819 1.53 13.96 6.23
N LEU A 820 2.04 14.86 7.06
CA LEU A 820 3.36 15.49 6.92
C LEU A 820 4.53 14.48 6.99
N THR A 821 4.27 13.22 7.35
CA THR A 821 5.21 12.09 7.29
C THR A 821 5.05 11.25 6.02
N ALA A 822 3.85 11.17 5.45
CA ALA A 822 3.56 10.41 4.23
C ALA A 822 3.84 11.20 2.94
N ILE A 823 3.70 12.53 2.96
CA ILE A 823 3.68 13.39 1.76
C ILE A 823 4.91 13.23 0.85
N GLU A 824 6.14 13.09 1.37
CA GLU A 824 7.32 12.82 0.54
C GLU A 824 7.21 11.46 -0.18
N SER A 825 6.66 10.44 0.49
CA SER A 825 6.43 9.12 -0.12
C SER A 825 5.27 9.12 -1.13
N ALA A 826 4.26 9.97 -0.92
CA ALA A 826 3.14 10.14 -1.85
C ALA A 826 3.57 10.84 -3.15
N LEU A 827 4.38 11.90 -3.02
CA LEU A 827 5.04 12.58 -4.14
C LEU A 827 5.98 11.63 -4.90
N ALA A 828 6.81 10.86 -4.19
CA ALA A 828 7.72 9.87 -4.80
C ALA A 828 7.00 8.67 -5.46
N ARG A 829 5.73 8.42 -5.11
CA ARG A 829 4.86 7.41 -5.73
C ARG A 829 3.93 7.97 -6.81
N ASP A 830 3.90 9.30 -6.98
CA ASP A 830 3.05 9.99 -7.95
C ASP A 830 1.54 9.68 -7.78
N CYS A 831 1.11 9.41 -6.54
CA CYS A 831 -0.24 8.88 -6.24
C CYS A 831 -1.31 9.95 -5.97
N GLY A 832 -1.04 11.21 -6.32
CA GLY A 832 -1.99 12.32 -6.18
C GLY A 832 -3.08 12.33 -7.26
N LYS A 833 -4.16 13.07 -7.02
CA LYS A 833 -5.24 13.24 -7.99
C LYS A 833 -4.79 14.21 -9.08
N LYS A 834 -4.50 13.68 -10.28
CA LYS A 834 -4.07 14.45 -11.45
C LYS A 834 -5.26 15.05 -12.21
N LEU A 835 -5.08 16.29 -12.67
CA LEU A 835 -6.04 17.10 -13.40
C LEU A 835 -5.29 17.89 -14.47
N ASN A 836 -5.65 17.65 -15.73
CA ASN A 836 -4.93 18.22 -16.88
C ASN A 836 -5.37 19.67 -17.17
N ARG A 837 -4.39 20.53 -17.51
CA ARG A 837 -4.61 21.98 -17.73
C ARG A 837 -5.52 22.24 -18.93
N ASP A 838 -5.33 21.53 -20.04
CA ASP A 838 -6.11 21.75 -21.27
C ASP A 838 -7.61 21.63 -21.02
N LYS A 839 -8.01 20.68 -20.16
CA LYS A 839 -9.41 20.49 -19.74
C LYS A 839 -9.92 21.64 -18.87
N ILE A 840 -9.20 22.05 -17.83
CA ILE A 840 -9.69 23.04 -16.85
C ILE A 840 -9.50 24.49 -17.33
N GLY A 841 -8.39 24.82 -17.99
CA GLY A 841 -7.93 26.20 -18.20
C GLY A 841 -7.18 26.74 -16.98
N ASP A 842 -7.00 28.05 -16.89
CA ASP A 842 -6.52 28.69 -15.65
C ASP A 842 -7.58 28.65 -14.55
N PHE A 843 -7.14 28.41 -13.32
CA PHE A 843 -8.02 28.05 -12.22
C PHE A 843 -7.72 28.76 -10.89
N ILE A 844 -8.74 28.85 -10.05
CA ILE A 844 -8.64 29.20 -8.63
C ILE A 844 -8.98 27.95 -7.80
N LEU A 845 -8.27 27.75 -6.69
CA LEU A 845 -8.54 26.69 -5.73
C LEU A 845 -9.26 27.24 -4.50
N ALA A 846 -10.32 26.58 -4.07
CA ALA A 846 -10.97 26.78 -2.77
C ALA A 846 -11.08 25.42 -2.06
N PHE A 847 -10.73 25.36 -0.78
CA PHE A 847 -10.78 24.13 0.01
C PHE A 847 -11.33 24.44 1.41
N ASP A 848 -12.29 23.65 1.89
CA ASP A 848 -12.87 23.74 3.23
C ASP A 848 -12.38 22.55 4.08
N GLU A 849 -11.76 22.82 5.24
CA GLU A 849 -11.21 21.79 6.13
C GLU A 849 -12.30 20.96 6.81
N SER A 850 -13.42 21.60 7.15
CA SER A 850 -14.54 21.05 7.90
C SER A 850 -15.21 19.90 7.14
N LYS A 851 -15.43 20.08 5.83
CA LYS A 851 -16.09 19.11 4.94
C LYS A 851 -15.13 18.41 3.97
N ARG A 852 -13.87 18.86 3.90
CA ARG A 852 -12.81 18.34 3.01
C ARG A 852 -13.22 18.37 1.53
N ILE A 853 -13.91 19.45 1.15
CA ILE A 853 -14.35 19.70 -0.22
C ILE A 853 -13.34 20.62 -0.91
N LEU A 854 -12.89 20.21 -2.10
CA LEU A 854 -12.05 20.99 -3.00
C LEU A 854 -12.90 21.48 -4.18
N CYS A 855 -13.06 22.79 -4.30
CA CYS A 855 -13.59 23.44 -5.47
C CYS A 855 -12.46 23.99 -6.34
N ILE A 856 -12.55 23.73 -7.65
CA ILE A 856 -11.63 24.20 -8.67
C ILE A 856 -12.43 25.02 -9.68
N ILE A 857 -12.18 26.32 -9.71
CA ILE A 857 -12.97 27.30 -10.46
C ILE A 857 -12.15 27.71 -11.69
N ALA A 858 -12.54 27.30 -12.89
CA ALA A 858 -11.94 27.75 -14.14
C ALA A 858 -12.31 29.22 -14.39
N ARG A 859 -11.31 30.11 -14.46
CA ARG A 859 -11.51 31.57 -14.43
C ARG A 859 -12.25 32.10 -15.65
N GLU A 860 -11.83 31.66 -16.83
CA GLU A 860 -12.34 32.12 -18.14
C GLU A 860 -13.40 31.18 -18.71
N LYS A 861 -13.25 29.86 -18.53
CA LYS A 861 -14.26 28.89 -18.98
C LYS A 861 -15.55 28.93 -18.14
N LEU A 862 -15.50 29.59 -16.98
CA LEU A 862 -16.59 29.68 -16.01
C LEU A 862 -17.16 28.30 -15.65
N LEU A 863 -16.26 27.35 -15.38
CA LEU A 863 -16.61 25.99 -14.93
C LEU A 863 -16.19 25.78 -13.46
N LEU A 864 -17.09 25.26 -12.64
CA LEU A 864 -16.83 24.87 -11.27
C LEU A 864 -16.78 23.34 -11.17
N HIS A 865 -15.61 22.80 -10.84
CA HIS A 865 -15.42 21.39 -10.54
C HIS A 865 -15.40 21.18 -9.02
N VAL A 866 -16.21 20.25 -8.50
CA VAL A 866 -16.30 19.93 -7.08
C VAL A 866 -15.73 18.54 -6.82
N PHE A 867 -14.83 18.42 -5.84
CA PHE A 867 -14.24 17.16 -5.41
C PHE A 867 -14.39 17.00 -3.88
N VAL A 868 -14.71 15.79 -3.43
CA VAL A 868 -14.85 15.45 -1.99
C VAL A 868 -13.79 14.42 -1.63
N HIS A 869 -13.13 14.60 -0.49
CA HIS A 869 -12.07 13.68 -0.04
C HIS A 869 -12.59 12.55 0.86
N ASP A 870 -12.54 11.32 0.34
CA ASP A 870 -12.74 10.07 1.09
C ASP A 870 -11.39 9.57 1.63
N ASP A 871 -11.24 9.33 2.94
CA ASP A 871 -9.99 8.81 3.54
C ASP A 871 -9.59 7.41 2.98
N THR A 872 -10.50 6.69 2.30
CA THR A 872 -10.25 5.38 1.67
C THR A 872 -10.04 5.44 0.14
N ARG A 873 -10.50 6.51 -0.54
CA ARG A 873 -10.49 6.63 -2.01
C ARG A 873 -9.87 7.93 -2.55
N GLY A 874 -9.40 8.81 -1.67
CA GLY A 874 -8.90 10.14 -2.03
C GLY A 874 -9.99 11.06 -2.60
N PHE A 875 -9.59 12.02 -3.43
CA PHE A 875 -10.50 12.97 -4.07
C PHE A 875 -11.40 12.30 -5.13
N GLN A 876 -12.66 12.07 -4.76
CA GLN A 876 -13.78 11.70 -5.63
C GLN A 876 -14.31 12.97 -6.33
N ALA A 877 -14.82 12.86 -7.56
CA ALA A 877 -15.51 13.97 -8.24
C ALA A 877 -17.00 13.96 -7.87
N SER A 878 -17.55 15.10 -7.46
CA SER A 878 -18.94 15.24 -7.02
C SER A 878 -19.83 15.68 -8.18
N GLY A 879 -20.06 14.78 -9.13
CA GLY A 879 -20.86 15.03 -10.33
C GLY A 879 -20.06 15.59 -11.51
N SER A 880 -20.77 16.21 -12.45
CA SER A 880 -20.21 16.89 -13.63
C SER A 880 -19.69 18.29 -13.28
N ALA A 881 -18.98 18.93 -14.22
CA ALA A 881 -18.59 20.33 -14.08
C ALA A 881 -19.84 21.24 -14.14
N ILE A 882 -19.98 22.12 -13.15
CA ILE A 882 -21.06 23.10 -13.08
C ILE A 882 -20.70 24.27 -14.00
N ASN A 883 -21.62 24.63 -14.91
CA ASN A 883 -21.43 25.74 -15.84
C ASN A 883 -21.96 27.05 -15.23
N LEU A 884 -21.06 27.98 -14.91
CA LEU A 884 -21.38 29.28 -14.30
C LEU A 884 -21.75 30.37 -15.33
N ASN A 885 -21.56 30.14 -16.63
CA ASN A 885 -21.96 31.08 -17.70
C ASN A 885 -23.46 31.41 -17.66
N LEU A 886 -24.30 30.53 -17.09
CA LEU A 886 -25.74 30.74 -16.89
C LEU A 886 -26.09 31.94 -15.99
N TRP A 887 -25.13 32.46 -15.23
CA TRP A 887 -25.34 33.57 -14.28
C TRP A 887 -24.28 34.68 -14.41
N CYS A 888 -23.33 34.57 -15.34
CA CYS A 888 -22.22 35.51 -15.49
C CYS A 888 -22.32 36.19 -16.86
N GLY A 889 -22.04 37.50 -16.91
CA GLY A 889 -22.12 38.26 -18.17
C GLY A 889 -21.06 37.82 -19.19
N GLU A 890 -21.34 38.00 -20.47
CA GLU A 890 -20.38 37.71 -21.53
C GLU A 890 -19.07 38.46 -21.30
N GLY A 891 -17.94 37.76 -21.47
CA GLY A 891 -16.60 38.31 -21.23
C GLY A 891 -16.20 38.48 -19.76
N THR A 892 -17.04 38.12 -18.78
CA THR A 892 -16.65 38.12 -17.37
C THR A 892 -15.80 36.89 -17.01
N SER A 893 -14.88 37.05 -16.06
CA SER A 893 -14.04 35.95 -15.53
C SER A 893 -13.99 35.98 -14.00
N ILE A 894 -13.82 34.84 -13.35
CA ILE A 894 -13.66 34.79 -11.89
C ILE A 894 -12.23 35.14 -11.48
N ILE A 895 -12.08 36.18 -10.65
CA ILE A 895 -10.79 36.64 -10.14
C ILE A 895 -10.45 35.96 -8.81
N HIS A 896 -11.42 35.82 -7.90
CA HIS A 896 -11.22 35.18 -6.59
C HIS A 896 -12.36 34.21 -6.23
N GLY A 897 -12.07 33.28 -5.32
CA GLY A 897 -13.11 32.48 -4.68
C GLY A 897 -12.64 31.78 -3.40
N CYS A 898 -13.54 31.67 -2.42
CA CYS A 898 -13.31 31.02 -1.13
C CYS A 898 -14.61 30.44 -0.56
N PHE A 899 -14.53 29.36 0.22
CA PHE A 899 -15.71 28.84 0.93
C PHE A 899 -16.17 29.80 2.03
N VAL A 900 -17.48 29.84 2.28
CA VAL A 900 -18.02 30.28 3.58
C VAL A 900 -17.74 29.14 4.57
N CYS A 901 -16.73 29.32 5.45
CA CYS A 901 -16.14 28.22 6.24
C CYS A 901 -17.20 27.42 7.01
N GLY A 902 -17.20 26.10 6.82
CA GLY A 902 -18.15 25.16 7.42
C GLY A 902 -19.49 24.99 6.71
N SER A 903 -19.77 25.74 5.64
CA SER A 903 -21.02 25.63 4.86
C SER A 903 -20.81 24.86 3.53
N ASP A 904 -21.87 24.73 2.71
CA ASP A 904 -21.79 24.18 1.34
C ASP A 904 -21.82 25.32 0.30
N GLU A 905 -21.24 26.46 0.64
CA GLU A 905 -21.37 27.70 -0.14
C GLU A 905 -20.02 28.35 -0.44
N LEU A 906 -19.89 28.85 -1.66
CA LEU A 906 -18.67 29.33 -2.26
C LEU A 906 -18.86 30.79 -2.68
N LEU A 907 -18.11 31.71 -2.07
CA LEU A 907 -17.99 33.07 -2.58
C LEU A 907 -17.18 33.03 -3.87
N LEU A 908 -17.67 33.72 -4.89
CA LEU A 908 -16.99 33.99 -6.15
C LEU A 908 -16.97 35.51 -6.37
N VAL A 909 -15.83 36.05 -6.79
CA VAL A 909 -15.67 37.47 -7.15
C VAL A 909 -15.19 37.55 -8.60
N ASP A 910 -15.96 38.24 -9.43
CA ASP A 910 -15.69 38.38 -10.86
C ASP A 910 -14.87 39.63 -11.23
N SER A 911 -14.54 39.73 -12.52
CA SER A 911 -13.78 40.81 -13.14
C SER A 911 -14.50 42.16 -13.15
N LEU A 912 -15.77 42.23 -12.76
CA LEU A 912 -16.52 43.47 -12.54
C LEU A 912 -16.54 43.86 -11.05
N ALA A 913 -15.73 43.19 -10.22
CA ALA A 913 -15.68 43.33 -8.76
C ALA A 913 -17.01 43.01 -8.04
N GLN A 914 -17.89 42.22 -8.68
CA GLN A 914 -19.10 41.74 -8.03
C GLN A 914 -18.80 40.45 -7.26
N ALA A 915 -19.09 40.47 -5.96
CA ALA A 915 -18.94 39.34 -5.05
C ALA A 915 -20.31 38.67 -4.84
N ARG A 916 -20.40 37.37 -5.15
CA ARG A 916 -21.66 36.59 -5.13
C ARG A 916 -21.44 35.22 -4.50
N ILE A 917 -22.41 34.72 -3.74
CA ILE A 917 -22.35 33.44 -3.04
C ILE A 917 -23.08 32.37 -3.87
N TYR A 918 -22.38 31.31 -4.27
CA TYR A 918 -22.93 30.14 -4.94
C TYR A 918 -23.18 29.02 -3.94
N SER A 919 -24.40 28.45 -3.91
CA SER A 919 -24.73 27.31 -3.05
C SER A 919 -24.60 25.99 -3.80
N LEU A 920 -23.76 25.08 -3.29
CA LEU A 920 -23.64 23.72 -3.82
C LEU A 920 -24.88 22.87 -3.52
N THR A 921 -25.69 23.24 -2.53
CA THR A 921 -26.92 22.53 -2.15
C THR A 921 -28.05 22.81 -3.14
N THR A 922 -28.27 24.06 -3.51
CA THR A 922 -29.31 24.43 -4.49
C THR A 922 -28.78 24.44 -5.93
N MET A 923 -27.46 24.45 -6.14
CA MET A 923 -26.77 24.59 -7.42
C MET A 923 -27.10 25.90 -8.15
N GLN A 924 -27.17 27.01 -7.40
CA GLN A 924 -27.49 28.35 -7.90
C GLN A 924 -26.76 29.42 -7.06
N PHE A 925 -26.64 30.64 -7.60
CA PHE A 925 -26.26 31.81 -6.81
C PHE A 925 -27.39 32.28 -5.88
N ARG A 926 -27.03 32.78 -4.69
CA ARG A 926 -27.94 33.56 -3.85
C ARG A 926 -28.33 34.87 -4.57
N PRO A 927 -29.55 35.40 -4.37
CA PRO A 927 -29.94 36.70 -4.94
C PRO A 927 -29.13 37.89 -4.42
N ALA A 928 -28.55 37.78 -3.22
CA ALA A 928 -27.71 38.81 -2.62
C ALA A 928 -26.34 38.92 -3.32
N MET A 929 -26.02 40.13 -3.77
CA MET A 929 -24.76 40.50 -4.41
C MET A 929 -24.12 41.63 -3.60
N LEU A 930 -22.80 41.59 -3.47
CA LEU A 930 -22.00 42.68 -2.91
C LEU A 930 -21.17 43.30 -4.04
N ASN A 931 -21.41 44.57 -4.35
CA ASN A 931 -20.58 45.33 -5.29
C ASN A 931 -19.37 45.90 -4.55
N LEU A 932 -18.15 45.51 -4.93
CA LEU A 932 -16.93 46.05 -4.34
C LEU A 932 -16.43 47.26 -5.14
N ASN A 933 -15.93 48.29 -4.45
CA ASN A 933 -15.46 49.54 -5.08
C ASN A 933 -14.35 49.35 -6.12
N GLN A 934 -13.58 48.26 -6.02
CA GLN A 934 -12.58 47.83 -6.99
C GLN A 934 -12.32 46.32 -6.81
N ILE A 935 -11.66 45.70 -7.80
CA ILE A 935 -11.21 44.30 -7.71
C ILE A 935 -10.26 44.18 -6.49
N PRO A 936 -10.52 43.24 -5.55
CA PRO A 936 -9.67 43.08 -4.37
C PRO A 936 -8.33 42.39 -4.70
N THR A 937 -7.32 42.62 -3.87
CA THR A 937 -6.04 41.88 -3.94
C THR A 937 -6.14 40.51 -3.28
N GLY A 938 -7.06 40.34 -2.33
CA GLY A 938 -7.35 39.07 -1.69
C GLY A 938 -8.73 39.05 -1.03
N VAL A 939 -9.29 37.85 -0.86
CA VAL A 939 -10.52 37.61 -0.11
C VAL A 939 -10.33 36.44 0.85
N TYR A 940 -10.85 36.57 2.05
CA TYR A 940 -10.60 35.66 3.16
C TYR A 940 -11.88 35.38 3.92
N SER A 941 -12.17 34.11 4.18
CA SER A 941 -13.28 33.69 5.03
C SER A 941 -12.79 33.57 6.47
N THR A 942 -13.53 34.08 7.45
CA THR A 942 -13.16 33.88 8.87
C THR A 942 -13.43 32.42 9.27
N PRO A 943 -12.50 31.73 9.96
CA PRO A 943 -12.66 30.29 10.28
C PRO A 943 -13.89 29.92 11.12
N ASP A 944 -14.46 30.88 11.85
CA ASP A 944 -15.72 30.74 12.60
C ASP A 944 -16.97 30.78 11.71
N GLY A 945 -16.84 31.14 10.44
CA GLY A 945 -17.96 31.35 9.52
C GLY A 945 -18.78 32.61 9.83
N SER A 946 -18.18 33.66 10.42
CA SER A 946 -18.86 34.94 10.70
C SER A 946 -18.82 35.93 9.53
N CYS A 947 -17.66 36.13 8.92
CA CYS A 947 -17.41 37.22 7.98
C CYS A 947 -16.59 36.80 6.75
N LEU A 948 -16.79 37.56 5.69
CA LEU A 948 -15.84 37.79 4.62
C LEU A 948 -14.92 38.96 5.02
N VAL A 949 -13.61 38.84 4.86
CA VAL A 949 -12.67 39.96 4.88
C VAL A 949 -12.09 40.14 3.47
N VAL A 950 -12.22 41.36 2.95
CA VAL A 950 -11.77 41.76 1.61
C VAL A 950 -10.56 42.68 1.76
N ALA A 951 -9.52 42.48 0.93
CA ALA A 951 -8.32 43.32 0.92
C ALA A 951 -8.27 44.21 -0.32
N HIS A 952 -8.00 45.50 -0.12
CA HIS A 952 -7.95 46.54 -1.15
C HIS A 952 -6.74 47.46 -0.94
N VAL A 953 -5.85 47.54 -1.92
CA VAL A 953 -4.78 48.55 -1.92
C VAL A 953 -5.37 49.93 -2.28
N ARG A 954 -5.05 50.96 -1.49
CA ARG A 954 -5.37 52.35 -1.78
C ARG A 954 -4.09 53.19 -1.69
N GLY A 955 -3.57 53.64 -2.84
CA GLY A 955 -2.31 54.36 -2.90
C GLY A 955 -1.14 53.49 -2.44
N SER A 956 -0.65 53.73 -1.22
CA SER A 956 0.47 53.00 -0.61
C SER A 956 0.09 52.23 0.66
N GLU A 957 -1.21 52.06 0.93
CA GLU A 957 -1.72 51.37 2.12
C GLU A 957 -2.66 50.21 1.74
N LEU A 958 -2.66 49.14 2.56
CA LEU A 958 -3.53 47.99 2.40
C LEU A 958 -4.74 48.12 3.34
N THR A 959 -5.88 48.53 2.80
CA THR A 959 -7.15 48.59 3.55
C THR A 959 -7.83 47.22 3.56
N LEU A 960 -8.39 46.84 4.72
CA LEU A 960 -9.20 45.64 4.87
C LEU A 960 -10.65 46.02 5.22
N THR A 961 -11.63 45.34 4.64
CA THR A 961 -13.06 45.55 4.96
C THR A 961 -13.74 44.22 5.26
N ALA A 962 -14.43 44.14 6.40
CA ALA A 962 -15.16 42.97 6.85
C ALA A 962 -16.67 43.09 6.58
N TYR A 963 -17.25 42.06 5.96
CA TYR A 963 -18.68 41.93 5.68
C TYR A 963 -19.21 40.69 6.40
N HIS A 964 -20.25 40.83 7.21
CA HIS A 964 -20.87 39.69 7.87
C HIS A 964 -21.68 38.85 6.87
N TRP A 965 -21.59 37.52 6.95
CA TRP A 965 -22.37 36.64 6.06
C TRP A 965 -23.89 36.74 6.32
N SER A 966 -24.30 37.19 7.51
CA SER A 966 -25.68 37.47 7.92
C SER A 966 -26.31 38.68 7.23
N THR A 967 -25.51 39.65 6.78
CA THR A 967 -25.95 40.91 6.14
C THR A 967 -25.27 41.14 4.79
N PHE A 968 -24.78 40.06 4.16
CA PHE A 968 -24.06 40.09 2.89
C PHE A 968 -24.88 40.80 1.80
N GLY A 969 -24.29 41.83 1.16
CA GLY A 969 -24.96 42.67 0.16
C GLY A 969 -25.97 43.68 0.73
N SER A 970 -26.10 43.82 2.05
CA SER A 970 -26.99 44.79 2.72
C SER A 970 -26.25 45.84 3.57
N THR A 971 -24.91 45.81 3.57
CA THR A 971 -24.04 46.77 4.28
C THR A 971 -22.80 47.10 3.45
N ASP A 972 -22.26 48.32 3.60
CA ASP A 972 -21.02 48.76 2.93
C ASP A 972 -19.75 48.09 3.50
N GLY A 973 -19.88 47.38 4.61
CA GLY A 973 -18.81 46.69 5.32
C GLY A 973 -18.18 47.52 6.44
N ILE A 974 -17.35 46.87 7.24
CA ILE A 974 -16.66 47.44 8.40
C ILE A 974 -15.17 47.52 8.07
N THR A 975 -14.64 48.73 7.89
CA THR A 975 -13.20 48.94 7.64
C THR A 975 -12.39 48.54 8.88
N LEU A 976 -11.26 47.85 8.65
CA LEU A 976 -10.30 47.46 9.67
C LEU A 976 -9.00 48.22 9.43
N ASP A 977 -8.88 49.37 10.08
CA ASP A 977 -7.69 50.25 10.02
C ASP A 977 -6.54 49.64 10.83
N ILE A 978 -5.88 48.62 10.28
CA ILE A 978 -4.71 47.96 10.86
C ILE A 978 -3.43 48.62 10.31
N PRO A 979 -2.58 49.23 11.16
CA PRO A 979 -1.34 49.85 10.71
C PRO A 979 -0.27 48.82 10.33
N ASP A 980 0.69 49.26 9.52
CA ASP A 980 1.89 48.49 9.13
C ASP A 980 1.60 47.10 8.52
N LEU A 981 0.49 46.98 7.79
CA LEU A 981 0.18 45.83 6.94
C LEU A 981 1.07 45.85 5.68
N PRO A 982 1.75 44.73 5.35
CA PRO A 982 2.61 44.65 4.18
C PRO A 982 1.81 44.54 2.87
N LEU A 983 2.15 45.37 1.87
CA LEU A 983 1.58 45.30 0.52
C LEU A 983 1.99 44.00 -0.21
N ASP A 984 3.29 43.64 -0.13
CA ASP A 984 3.91 42.58 -0.95
C ASP A 984 4.13 41.25 -0.20
N GLN A 985 3.30 40.97 0.81
CA GLN A 985 3.33 39.72 1.57
C GLN A 985 1.89 39.18 1.72
N PRO A 986 1.65 37.87 1.55
CA PRO A 986 0.32 37.30 1.66
C PRO A 986 -0.17 37.37 3.11
N LEU A 987 -1.38 37.91 3.31
CA LEU A 987 -2.11 37.78 4.56
C LEU A 987 -2.90 36.46 4.59
N LEU A 988 -3.16 35.93 5.78
CA LEU A 988 -4.07 34.80 6.01
C LEU A 988 -4.93 35.03 7.26
N LEU A 989 -6.15 34.50 7.24
CA LEU A 989 -6.95 34.27 8.44
C LEU A 989 -6.74 32.84 8.92
N THR A 990 -6.65 32.66 10.23
CA THR A 990 -6.53 31.36 10.91
C THR A 990 -7.21 31.44 12.28
N SER A 991 -7.36 30.32 12.97
CA SER A 991 -7.95 30.28 14.31
C SER A 991 -7.13 29.44 15.29
N LEU A 992 -7.17 29.81 16.58
CA LEU A 992 -6.37 29.19 17.62
C LEU A 992 -7.23 28.36 18.56
N ILE A 993 -6.99 27.04 18.59
CA ILE A 993 -7.63 26.03 19.49
C ILE A 993 -9.11 25.77 19.18
N ASN A 994 -9.91 26.83 19.03
CA ASN A 994 -11.27 26.80 18.54
C ASN A 994 -11.42 27.80 17.39
N ARG A 995 -12.45 27.63 16.55
CA ARG A 995 -12.64 28.47 15.35
C ARG A 995 -12.94 29.94 15.65
N ASN A 996 -13.40 30.26 16.86
CA ASN A 996 -13.88 31.57 17.27
C ASN A 996 -12.75 32.53 17.68
N ILE A 997 -11.55 32.01 18.00
CA ILE A 997 -10.36 32.83 18.29
C ILE A 997 -9.65 33.11 16.97
N VAL A 998 -10.20 34.04 16.19
CA VAL A 998 -9.72 34.38 14.84
C VAL A 998 -8.52 35.32 14.90
N HIS A 999 -7.47 34.99 14.15
CA HIS A 999 -6.29 35.82 13.96
C HIS A 999 -6.06 36.09 12.46
N LEU A 1000 -5.86 37.36 12.11
CA LEU A 1000 -5.18 37.76 10.89
C LEU A 1000 -3.67 37.61 11.11
N VAL A 1001 -2.96 37.09 10.12
CA VAL A 1001 -1.55 36.71 10.23
C VAL A 1001 -0.74 37.25 9.04
N ALA A 1002 0.49 37.70 9.32
CA ALA A 1002 1.44 38.21 8.33
C ALA A 1002 2.88 37.73 8.62
N LEU A 1003 3.65 37.46 7.57
CA LEU A 1003 5.02 36.92 7.63
C LEU A 1003 6.05 37.99 7.20
N ASP A 1004 6.63 38.66 8.18
CA ASP A 1004 7.61 39.71 7.96
C ASP A 1004 9.03 39.13 7.81
N THR A 1005 9.44 38.98 6.56
CA THR A 1005 10.77 38.47 6.15
C THR A 1005 11.92 39.42 6.45
N ASN A 1006 11.64 40.70 6.76
CA ASN A 1006 12.65 41.71 7.06
C ASN A 1006 12.93 41.77 8.57
N ALA A 1007 11.86 41.73 9.38
CA ALA A 1007 11.94 41.64 10.84
C ALA A 1007 12.18 40.19 11.36
N ASN A 1008 12.24 39.19 10.47
CA ASN A 1008 12.30 37.76 10.81
C ASN A 1008 11.15 37.31 11.73
N SER A 1009 9.97 37.93 11.58
CA SER A 1009 8.89 37.86 12.56
C SER A 1009 7.57 37.39 11.95
N TYR A 1010 6.86 36.57 12.71
CA TYR A 1010 5.52 36.11 12.43
C TYR A 1010 4.55 36.97 13.26
N ARG A 1011 3.86 37.92 12.63
CA ARG A 1011 2.96 38.88 13.28
C ARG A 1011 1.51 38.38 13.19
N SER A 1012 0.70 38.67 14.21
CA SER A 1012 -0.75 38.47 14.14
C SER A 1012 -1.53 39.62 14.78
N PHE A 1013 -2.77 39.77 14.34
CA PHE A 1013 -3.77 40.68 14.87
C PHE A 1013 -5.00 39.84 15.19
N ALA A 1014 -5.44 39.80 16.44
CA ALA A 1014 -6.65 39.06 16.80
C ALA A 1014 -7.87 39.87 16.37
N LEU A 1015 -8.87 39.19 15.80
CA LEU A 1015 -10.11 39.79 15.31
C LEU A 1015 -11.26 39.42 16.26
N ASP A 1016 -11.70 40.38 17.06
CA ASP A 1016 -12.85 40.25 17.94
C ASP A 1016 -14.11 40.55 17.11
N ILE A 1017 -14.74 39.48 16.60
CA ILE A 1017 -15.93 39.53 15.74
C ILE A 1017 -17.19 39.37 16.60
N THR A 1018 -18.12 40.33 16.52
CA THR A 1018 -19.46 40.21 17.11
C THR A 1018 -20.52 40.17 16.02
N ARG A 1019 -21.16 39.00 15.86
CA ARG A 1019 -22.37 38.83 15.04
C ARG A 1019 -23.54 39.62 15.62
N LYS A 1020 -24.55 39.92 14.79
CA LYS A 1020 -25.82 40.47 15.26
C LYS A 1020 -26.54 39.45 16.13
N VAL A 1021 -26.44 39.61 17.45
CA VAL A 1021 -27.19 38.79 18.40
C VAL A 1021 -27.86 39.72 19.41
N THR A 1022 -29.18 39.76 19.34
CA THR A 1022 -30.05 40.33 20.38
C THR A 1022 -30.39 39.20 21.36
N GLU A 1023 -29.54 38.99 22.36
CA GLU A 1023 -29.82 38.02 23.43
C GLU A 1023 -30.80 38.63 24.43
N PHE A 1024 -32.06 38.33 24.21
CA PHE A 1024 -33.13 38.60 25.15
C PHE A 1024 -33.04 37.58 26.29
N THR A 1025 -32.46 37.99 27.44
CA THR A 1025 -32.70 37.21 28.66
C THR A 1025 -34.13 37.48 29.12
N PHE A 1026 -34.95 36.45 28.99
CA PHE A 1026 -36.34 36.45 29.41
C PHE A 1026 -36.41 36.36 30.94
N LYS A 1027 -36.13 37.49 31.63
CA LYS A 1027 -36.13 37.56 33.09
C LYS A 1027 -37.54 37.86 33.60
N GLU A 1028 -38.10 36.94 34.38
CA GLU A 1028 -39.41 37.13 35.02
C GLU A 1028 -39.40 38.36 35.95
N LYS A 1029 -40.28 39.33 35.65
CA LYS A 1029 -40.29 40.65 36.29
C LYS A 1029 -40.78 40.58 37.74
N GLY A 1030 -39.85 40.35 38.65
CA GLY A 1030 -40.10 40.15 40.08
C GLY A 1030 -39.08 39.23 40.76
N ALA A 1031 -38.29 38.49 39.98
CA ALA A 1031 -37.26 37.58 40.47
C ALA A 1031 -36.13 38.30 41.23
N ARG A 1032 -36.33 38.48 42.56
CA ARG A 1032 -35.23 38.70 43.52
C ARG A 1032 -34.33 37.47 43.49
N GLY A 1033 -33.03 37.68 43.28
CA GLY A 1033 -32.10 36.57 43.09
C GLY A 1033 -31.79 35.79 44.37
N GLY A 1034 -31.32 34.55 44.21
CA GLY A 1034 -30.52 33.89 45.23
C GLY A 1034 -31.25 33.15 46.35
N ALA A 1035 -32.45 32.61 46.11
CA ALA A 1035 -32.95 31.47 46.86
C ALA A 1035 -33.11 30.28 45.91
N ALA A 1036 -32.78 29.07 46.35
CA ALA A 1036 -33.11 27.86 45.60
C ALA A 1036 -34.63 27.82 45.43
N GLN A 1037 -35.13 27.47 44.23
CA GLN A 1037 -36.57 27.24 44.09
C GLN A 1037 -36.98 26.18 45.12
N PRO A 1038 -38.03 26.41 45.93
CA PRO A 1038 -38.62 25.34 46.69
C PRO A 1038 -39.00 24.25 45.69
N LYS A 1039 -38.64 23.00 45.97
CA LYS A 1039 -39.02 21.89 45.08
C LYS A 1039 -40.52 21.96 44.88
N ASN A 1040 -40.98 22.22 43.66
CA ASN A 1040 -42.38 22.04 43.31
C ASN A 1040 -42.74 20.62 43.75
N VAL A 1041 -43.69 20.52 44.69
CA VAL A 1041 -44.03 19.23 45.30
C VAL A 1041 -44.84 18.47 44.26
N THR A 1042 -44.15 17.72 43.42
CA THR A 1042 -44.75 16.88 42.39
C THR A 1042 -45.48 15.73 43.06
N LEU A 1043 -46.76 15.98 43.31
CA LEU A 1043 -47.77 14.95 43.46
C LEU A 1043 -47.77 14.17 42.14
N HIS A 1044 -47.72 12.83 42.16
CA HIS A 1044 -47.52 12.01 40.96
C HIS A 1044 -48.81 11.87 40.15
N ASN A 1045 -49.34 13.03 39.75
CA ASN A 1045 -50.71 13.24 39.30
C ASN A 1045 -50.74 13.77 37.85
N CYS A 1046 -49.65 13.67 37.08
CA CYS A 1046 -49.58 14.19 35.69
C CYS A 1046 -50.70 13.71 34.75
N LEU A 1047 -51.30 12.54 35.00
CA LEU A 1047 -52.48 12.03 34.27
C LEU A 1047 -53.79 12.82 34.57
N ILE A 1048 -53.81 13.60 35.65
CA ILE A 1048 -54.93 14.46 36.06
C ILE A 1048 -54.56 15.94 35.83
N ASP A 1049 -53.37 16.35 36.28
CA ASP A 1049 -52.92 17.75 36.27
C ASP A 1049 -52.64 18.30 34.86
N CYS A 1050 -52.48 17.44 33.85
CA CYS A 1050 -52.33 17.86 32.46
C CYS A 1050 -53.53 18.68 31.94
N HIS A 1051 -54.72 18.52 32.53
CA HIS A 1051 -55.88 19.39 32.23
C HIS A 1051 -55.65 20.81 32.74
N THR A 1052 -55.12 20.97 33.95
CA THR A 1052 -54.73 22.26 34.52
C THR A 1052 -53.60 22.90 33.71
N GLU A 1053 -52.61 22.13 33.24
CA GLU A 1053 -51.58 22.63 32.31
C GLU A 1053 -52.20 23.17 30.99
N VAL A 1054 -53.17 22.45 30.41
CA VAL A 1054 -53.93 22.88 29.21
C VAL A 1054 -54.70 24.17 29.47
N TRP A 1055 -55.47 24.26 30.56
CA TRP A 1055 -56.24 25.46 30.91
C TRP A 1055 -55.34 26.66 31.21
N THR A 1056 -54.15 26.42 31.77
CA THR A 1056 -53.23 27.51 32.06
C THR A 1056 -52.66 28.08 30.77
N ARG A 1057 -52.09 27.21 29.92
CA ARG A 1057 -51.45 27.57 28.64
C ARG A 1057 -52.40 28.10 27.57
N PHE A 1058 -53.60 27.54 27.44
CA PHE A 1058 -54.53 27.87 26.35
C PHE A 1058 -55.85 28.48 26.84
N PRO A 1059 -56.50 29.38 26.08
CA PRO A 1059 -57.81 29.94 26.44
C PRO A 1059 -58.89 28.87 26.70
N VAL A 1060 -59.48 28.93 27.90
CA VAL A 1060 -60.62 28.09 28.31
C VAL A 1060 -61.84 28.51 27.50
N LEU A 1061 -62.32 29.73 27.74
CA LEU A 1061 -63.22 30.46 26.83
C LEU A 1061 -62.37 31.19 25.77
N PRO A 1062 -62.61 30.99 24.46
CA PRO A 1062 -61.91 31.73 23.40
C PRO A 1062 -62.51 33.12 23.20
N ALA A 1063 -61.68 34.11 22.86
CA ALA A 1063 -62.12 35.50 22.62
C ALA A 1063 -62.98 35.67 21.35
N VAL A 1064 -62.94 34.69 20.44
CA VAL A 1064 -63.88 34.55 19.32
C VAL A 1064 -64.47 33.15 19.44
N GLN A 1065 -65.79 33.05 19.60
CA GLN A 1065 -66.48 31.77 19.64
C GLN A 1065 -66.57 31.18 18.22
N ARG A 1066 -66.42 29.86 18.09
CA ARG A 1066 -66.42 29.17 16.81
C ARG A 1066 -67.82 28.63 16.50
N GLU A 1067 -68.55 29.31 15.63
CA GLU A 1067 -69.80 28.82 15.06
C GLU A 1067 -69.52 27.83 13.91
N THR A 1068 -68.62 26.87 14.13
CA THR A 1068 -68.29 25.79 13.19
C THR A 1068 -69.36 24.71 13.18
N ILE A 1069 -69.72 24.24 14.38
CA ILE A 1069 -70.76 23.23 14.60
C ILE A 1069 -72.13 23.89 14.69
N THR A 1070 -73.12 23.39 13.94
CA THR A 1070 -74.48 23.94 13.91
C THR A 1070 -75.36 23.43 15.06
N LEU A 1071 -76.45 24.14 15.31
CA LEU A 1071 -77.52 23.75 16.24
C LEU A 1071 -78.20 22.39 15.92
N SER A 1072 -77.86 21.75 14.78
CA SER A 1072 -78.33 20.41 14.43
C SER A 1072 -77.50 19.27 15.05
N SER A 1073 -76.35 19.58 15.66
CA SER A 1073 -75.49 18.60 16.34
C SER A 1073 -75.96 18.35 17.78
N ASN A 1074 -76.42 17.12 18.06
CA ASN A 1074 -76.90 16.70 19.38
C ASN A 1074 -75.74 16.51 20.37
N ARG A 1075 -75.32 17.58 21.05
CA ARG A 1075 -74.31 17.52 22.12
C ARG A 1075 -74.87 16.92 23.42
N CYS A 1076 -74.06 16.10 24.07
CA CYS A 1076 -74.23 15.70 25.46
C CYS A 1076 -73.38 16.59 26.39
N PRO A 1077 -73.65 16.64 27.71
CA PRO A 1077 -72.77 17.28 28.68
C PRO A 1077 -71.34 16.76 28.60
N ARG A 1078 -70.36 17.58 29.00
CA ARG A 1078 -68.96 17.16 28.99
C ARG A 1078 -68.68 16.17 30.09
N THR A 1079 -67.93 15.11 29.80
CA THR A 1079 -67.56 14.09 30.78
C THR A 1079 -66.06 13.82 30.77
N LEU A 1080 -65.51 13.62 31.97
CA LEU A 1080 -64.15 13.10 32.16
C LEU A 1080 -64.23 11.85 33.04
N VAL A 1081 -63.94 10.70 32.46
CA VAL A 1081 -64.06 9.39 33.12
C VAL A 1081 -62.69 8.78 33.36
N PHE A 1082 -62.32 8.56 34.61
CA PHE A 1082 -61.06 7.93 34.99
C PHE A 1082 -61.24 6.40 35.16
N ILE A 1083 -60.50 5.63 34.36
CA ILE A 1083 -60.52 4.16 34.39
C ILE A 1083 -59.34 3.68 35.22
N THR A 1084 -59.63 3.05 36.36
CA THR A 1084 -58.64 2.56 37.32
C THR A 1084 -59.26 1.49 38.24
N ASP A 1085 -58.44 0.78 38.99
CA ASP A 1085 -58.86 -0.24 39.96
C ASP A 1085 -59.20 0.31 41.36
N ARG A 1086 -58.86 1.58 41.64
CA ARG A 1086 -58.90 2.16 43.00
C ARG A 1086 -59.41 3.61 43.06
N ASP A 1087 -59.60 4.11 44.29
CA ASP A 1087 -59.82 5.52 44.64
C ASP A 1087 -60.94 6.27 43.89
N HIS A 1088 -61.94 5.56 43.36
CA HIS A 1088 -62.97 6.15 42.47
C HIS A 1088 -63.71 7.35 43.07
N GLN A 1089 -63.89 7.37 44.39
CA GLN A 1089 -64.58 8.46 45.10
C GLN A 1089 -63.74 9.75 45.20
N THR A 1090 -62.42 9.68 45.00
CA THR A 1090 -61.49 10.79 45.24
C THR A 1090 -61.26 11.65 43.99
N PHE A 1091 -61.42 11.09 42.79
CA PHE A 1091 -61.20 11.80 41.52
C PHE A 1091 -62.10 13.03 41.34
N ALA A 1092 -63.41 12.89 41.60
CA ALA A 1092 -64.36 13.98 41.36
C ALA A 1092 -64.18 15.18 42.34
N PRO A 1093 -64.00 14.97 43.66
CA PRO A 1093 -63.58 16.04 44.57
C PRO A 1093 -62.26 16.69 44.15
N HIS A 1094 -61.21 15.90 43.88
CA HIS A 1094 -59.89 16.43 43.54
C HIS A 1094 -59.91 17.29 42.26
N PHE A 1095 -60.65 16.86 41.22
CA PHE A 1095 -60.78 17.64 40.00
C PHE A 1095 -61.63 18.91 40.19
N HIS A 1096 -62.60 18.90 41.12
CA HIS A 1096 -63.32 20.10 41.53
C HIS A 1096 -62.37 21.11 42.22
N ASP A 1097 -61.51 20.63 43.12
CA ASP A 1097 -60.50 21.45 43.80
C ASP A 1097 -59.47 22.04 42.81
N LEU A 1098 -59.03 21.28 41.81
CA LEU A 1098 -58.16 21.77 40.73
C LEU A 1098 -58.83 22.91 39.93
N ILE A 1099 -60.11 22.77 39.57
CA ILE A 1099 -60.88 23.85 38.91
C ILE A 1099 -61.02 25.06 39.83
N ALA A 1100 -61.38 24.86 41.10
CA ALA A 1100 -61.59 25.92 42.07
C ALA A 1100 -60.29 26.68 42.38
N HIS A 1101 -59.15 25.99 42.43
CA HIS A 1101 -57.83 26.60 42.56
C HIS A 1101 -57.49 27.41 41.30
N PHE A 1102 -57.60 26.82 40.11
CA PHE A 1102 -57.31 27.48 38.83
C PHE A 1102 -58.14 28.75 38.59
N GLU A 1103 -59.41 28.76 38.98
CA GLU A 1103 -60.26 29.95 38.86
C GLU A 1103 -59.90 31.06 39.86
N ARG A 1104 -59.43 30.71 41.07
CA ARG A 1104 -58.95 31.70 42.05
C ARG A 1104 -57.64 32.34 41.61
N THR A 1105 -56.68 31.54 41.16
CA THR A 1105 -55.31 32.02 40.87
C THR A 1105 -55.22 32.77 39.55
N SER A 1106 -55.80 32.22 38.49
CA SER A 1106 -55.30 32.54 37.15
C SER A 1106 -55.83 33.85 36.55
N LYS A 1107 -56.92 34.44 37.10
CA LYS A 1107 -57.62 35.64 36.59
C LYS A 1107 -58.30 35.47 35.21
N LYS A 1108 -58.48 34.24 34.68
CA LYS A 1108 -58.81 33.99 33.25
C LYS A 1108 -60.29 33.58 33.07
N PRO A 1109 -60.99 34.04 32.02
CA PRO A 1109 -62.40 33.73 31.82
C PRO A 1109 -62.64 32.24 31.54
N THR A 1110 -63.28 31.56 32.49
CA THR A 1110 -63.77 30.17 32.38
C THR A 1110 -65.26 30.09 32.03
N GLY A 1111 -66.04 31.09 32.45
CA GLY A 1111 -67.50 31.02 32.43
C GLY A 1111 -67.98 29.86 33.31
N ASN A 1112 -68.96 29.10 32.82
CA ASN A 1112 -69.38 27.85 33.46
C ASN A 1112 -68.76 26.60 32.80
N LEU A 1113 -67.81 26.76 31.84
CA LEU A 1113 -67.35 25.64 31.01
C LEU A 1113 -66.65 24.54 31.83
N LEU A 1114 -65.74 24.89 32.74
CA LEU A 1114 -65.04 23.90 33.57
C LEU A 1114 -66.00 23.24 34.58
N LYS A 1115 -66.83 24.04 35.26
CA LYS A 1115 -67.85 23.58 36.22
C LYS A 1115 -68.92 22.67 35.60
N SER A 1116 -69.11 22.73 34.28
CA SER A 1116 -70.04 21.87 33.53
C SER A 1116 -69.49 20.49 33.18
N ILE A 1117 -68.21 20.20 33.49
CA ILE A 1117 -67.59 18.88 33.25
C ILE A 1117 -68.02 17.93 34.36
N ILE A 1118 -68.73 16.86 33.99
CA ILE A 1118 -69.11 15.77 34.88
C ILE A 1118 -67.91 14.83 35.02
N VAL A 1119 -67.36 14.73 36.23
CA VAL A 1119 -66.21 13.86 36.53
C VAL A 1119 -66.69 12.58 37.20
N SER A 1120 -66.18 11.44 36.78
CA SER A 1120 -66.42 10.15 37.41
C SER A 1120 -65.21 9.21 37.28
N ALA A 1121 -65.23 8.10 38.01
CA ALA A 1121 -64.23 7.06 37.91
C ALA A 1121 -64.89 5.67 37.99
N THR A 1122 -64.30 4.67 37.34
CA THR A 1122 -64.84 3.30 37.29
C THR A 1122 -63.78 2.26 36.93
N THR A 1123 -64.11 0.97 37.03
CA THR A 1123 -63.21 -0.13 36.66
C THR A 1123 -63.18 -0.36 35.15
N TYR A 1124 -62.06 -0.89 34.65
CA TYR A 1124 -61.94 -1.31 33.25
C TYR A 1124 -63.05 -2.30 32.84
N ALA A 1125 -63.43 -3.23 33.71
CA ALA A 1125 -64.48 -4.20 33.43
C ALA A 1125 -65.87 -3.55 33.27
N ALA A 1126 -66.22 -2.58 34.13
CA ALA A 1126 -67.48 -1.84 34.00
C ALA A 1126 -67.49 -0.98 32.73
N PHE A 1127 -66.38 -0.31 32.43
CA PHE A 1127 -66.20 0.47 31.20
C PHE A 1127 -66.32 -0.40 29.94
N ALA A 1128 -65.55 -1.49 29.83
CA ALA A 1128 -65.58 -2.39 28.68
C ALA A 1128 -66.96 -3.04 28.47
N ASN A 1129 -67.67 -3.40 29.55
CA ASN A 1129 -69.04 -3.90 29.46
C ASN A 1129 -70.04 -2.85 28.97
N ALA A 1130 -69.88 -1.57 29.37
CA ALA A 1130 -70.68 -0.47 28.83
C ALA A 1130 -70.33 -0.15 27.35
N LEU A 1131 -69.07 -0.38 26.95
CA LEU A 1131 -68.54 -0.16 25.61
C LEU A 1131 -69.03 -1.22 24.60
N LEU A 1132 -69.00 -2.49 25.01
CA LEU A 1132 -69.23 -3.66 24.14
C LEU A 1132 -70.63 -4.27 24.30
N GLY A 1133 -71.33 -4.00 25.41
CA GLY A 1133 -72.60 -4.65 25.79
C GLY A 1133 -73.85 -4.20 25.03
N GLY A 1134 -73.71 -3.62 23.82
CA GLY A 1134 -74.84 -3.21 22.98
C GLY A 1134 -75.70 -2.05 23.53
N ALA A 1135 -75.22 -1.34 24.56
CA ALA A 1135 -75.91 -0.19 25.12
C ALA A 1135 -75.92 0.99 24.13
N LYS A 1136 -76.93 1.88 24.23
CA LYS A 1136 -77.00 3.08 23.38
C LYS A 1136 -75.85 4.04 23.69
N TRP A 1137 -74.89 4.12 22.76
CA TRP A 1137 -73.73 5.01 22.80
C TRP A 1137 -74.15 6.48 22.99
N SER A 1138 -73.98 6.98 24.21
CA SER A 1138 -74.62 8.20 24.75
C SER A 1138 -73.62 9.35 24.87
N VAL A 1139 -73.08 9.77 23.72
CA VAL A 1139 -72.06 10.83 23.60
C VAL A 1139 -72.51 11.86 22.56
N SER A 1140 -71.85 13.04 22.53
CA SER A 1140 -72.14 14.10 21.56
C SER A 1140 -72.07 13.59 20.11
N LYS A 1141 -73.09 13.89 19.31
CA LYS A 1141 -73.12 13.61 17.86
C LYS A 1141 -72.83 14.89 17.08
N PHE A 1142 -71.86 14.82 16.17
CA PHE A 1142 -71.49 15.91 15.27
C PHE A 1142 -71.61 15.51 13.81
N ARG A 1143 -71.78 16.46 12.90
CA ARG A 1143 -71.55 16.20 11.47
C ARG A 1143 -70.06 16.03 11.20
N ALA A 1144 -69.68 15.09 10.33
CA ALA A 1144 -68.27 14.77 10.10
C ALA A 1144 -67.49 15.92 9.43
N GLY A 1145 -68.14 16.74 8.58
CA GLY A 1145 -67.55 17.92 7.98
C GLY A 1145 -67.35 19.04 9.01
N GLU A 1146 -68.40 19.40 9.75
CA GLU A 1146 -68.33 20.40 10.84
C GLU A 1146 -67.22 20.08 11.86
N TRP A 1147 -67.13 18.80 12.26
CA TRP A 1147 -66.14 18.31 13.22
C TRP A 1147 -64.71 18.36 12.68
N LEU A 1148 -64.47 17.83 11.46
CA LEU A 1148 -63.14 17.84 10.86
C LEU A 1148 -62.66 19.28 10.55
N ALA A 1149 -63.57 20.16 10.14
CA ALA A 1149 -63.28 21.56 9.88
C ALA A 1149 -62.91 22.32 11.17
N GLU A 1150 -63.61 22.07 12.30
CA GLU A 1150 -63.20 22.66 13.59
C GLU A 1150 -61.83 22.15 14.05
N PHE A 1151 -61.55 20.86 13.86
CA PHE A 1151 -60.26 20.24 14.15
C PHE A 1151 -59.11 20.92 13.39
N LEU A 1152 -59.21 20.98 12.06
CA LEU A 1152 -58.18 21.59 11.22
C LEU A 1152 -57.91 23.03 11.66
N CYS A 1153 -58.98 23.81 11.91
CA CYS A 1153 -58.87 25.18 12.40
C CYS A 1153 -58.19 25.33 13.78
N LEU A 1154 -57.91 24.28 14.57
CA LEU A 1154 -57.15 24.39 15.83
C LEU A 1154 -55.63 24.47 15.63
N ILE A 1155 -55.13 24.05 14.46
CA ILE A 1155 -53.73 23.84 14.13
C ILE A 1155 -53.13 25.13 13.53
N PRO A 1156 -51.95 25.61 13.96
CA PRO A 1156 -51.29 26.74 13.33
C PRO A 1156 -50.62 26.33 12.01
N ILE A 1157 -50.82 27.10 10.94
CA ILE A 1157 -50.08 26.94 9.68
C ILE A 1157 -48.77 27.74 9.77
N GLN A 1158 -47.64 27.14 9.40
CA GLN A 1158 -46.38 27.86 9.20
C GLN A 1158 -46.06 27.87 7.71
N ILE A 1159 -46.22 29.03 7.05
CA ILE A 1159 -46.05 29.15 5.59
C ILE A 1159 -44.61 29.48 5.16
N ALA A 1160 -43.83 30.10 6.06
CA ALA A 1160 -42.45 30.51 5.78
C ALA A 1160 -41.64 30.70 7.08
N VAL A 1161 -40.32 30.87 6.92
CA VAL A 1161 -39.36 31.28 7.97
C VAL A 1161 -38.43 32.35 7.39
N THR A 1162 -38.18 33.43 8.13
CA THR A 1162 -37.04 34.33 7.86
C THR A 1162 -35.80 33.84 8.63
N LYS A 1163 -34.66 33.68 7.94
CA LYS A 1163 -33.39 33.22 8.53
C LYS A 1163 -32.20 33.67 7.69
N GLU A 1164 -31.16 34.23 8.30
CA GLU A 1164 -29.90 34.60 7.60
C GLU A 1164 -30.13 35.50 6.36
N ASN A 1165 -31.04 36.49 6.49
CA ASN A 1165 -31.49 37.36 5.40
C ASN A 1165 -32.14 36.62 4.20
N ARG A 1166 -32.63 35.39 4.42
CA ARG A 1166 -33.45 34.61 3.46
C ARG A 1166 -34.90 34.56 3.92
N PHE A 1167 -35.83 34.64 2.96
CA PHE A 1167 -37.21 34.19 3.14
C PHE A 1167 -37.30 32.75 2.62
N ILE A 1168 -37.58 31.80 3.51
CA ILE A 1168 -37.62 30.37 3.23
C ILE A 1168 -39.09 29.92 3.27
N PRO A 1169 -39.77 29.75 2.12
CA PRO A 1169 -41.12 29.20 2.07
C PRO A 1169 -41.11 27.72 2.50
N LEU A 1170 -42.14 27.27 3.22
CA LEU A 1170 -42.24 25.90 3.72
C LEU A 1170 -43.26 25.10 2.89
N LYS A 1171 -42.89 23.89 2.47
CA LYS A 1171 -43.85 22.91 1.92
C LYS A 1171 -44.57 22.28 3.12
N ASP A 1172 -45.87 22.48 3.25
CA ASP A 1172 -46.71 21.86 4.28
C ASP A 1172 -46.26 22.12 5.75
N GLY A 1173 -45.54 23.23 6.00
CA GLY A 1173 -44.98 23.56 7.32
C GLY A 1173 -43.60 22.97 7.61
N ILE A 1174 -42.96 22.34 6.62
CA ILE A 1174 -41.64 21.71 6.69
C ILE A 1174 -40.70 22.38 5.67
N TYR A 1175 -39.42 22.49 5.99
CA TYR A 1175 -38.41 22.96 5.04
C TYR A 1175 -38.24 21.99 3.85
N SER A 1176 -38.19 22.52 2.62
CA SER A 1176 -37.94 21.74 1.40
C SER A 1176 -36.92 22.42 0.48
N THR A 1177 -35.81 21.74 0.24
CA THR A 1177 -34.73 22.19 -0.65
C THR A 1177 -35.16 22.28 -2.11
N GLN A 1178 -36.12 21.45 -2.54
CA GLN A 1178 -36.71 21.51 -3.88
C GLN A 1178 -37.57 22.78 -4.05
N LEU A 1179 -38.35 23.15 -3.03
CA LEU A 1179 -39.18 24.36 -3.06
C LEU A 1179 -38.33 25.64 -2.95
N GLU A 1180 -37.30 25.66 -2.10
CA GLU A 1180 -36.33 26.77 -2.07
C GLU A 1180 -35.67 26.93 -3.45
N LYS A 1181 -35.27 25.82 -4.11
CA LYS A 1181 -34.65 25.84 -5.44
C LYS A 1181 -35.58 26.29 -6.57
N SER A 1182 -36.90 26.05 -6.50
CA SER A 1182 -37.86 26.54 -7.51
C SER A 1182 -38.25 28.02 -7.34
N LEU A 1183 -37.95 28.60 -6.17
CA LEU A 1183 -38.30 29.97 -5.78
C LEU A 1183 -37.10 30.90 -5.54
N LEU A 1184 -35.86 30.41 -5.63
CA LEU A 1184 -34.66 31.26 -5.69
C LEU A 1184 -34.74 32.21 -6.89
N GLY A 1185 -34.74 33.52 -6.60
CA GLY A 1185 -34.88 34.58 -7.61
C GLY A 1185 -36.30 34.75 -8.16
N ALA A 1186 -37.32 34.08 -7.60
CA ALA A 1186 -38.71 34.37 -7.91
C ALA A 1186 -39.13 35.74 -7.37
N ASP A 1187 -40.02 36.42 -8.09
CA ASP A 1187 -40.65 37.64 -7.61
C ASP A 1187 -41.76 37.35 -6.59
N VAL A 1188 -42.29 38.39 -5.94
CA VAL A 1188 -43.30 38.21 -4.88
C VAL A 1188 -44.58 37.52 -5.41
N ASN A 1189 -44.99 37.78 -6.66
CA ASN A 1189 -46.18 37.14 -7.22
C ASN A 1189 -45.94 35.63 -7.40
N ARG A 1190 -44.83 35.23 -8.02
CA ARG A 1190 -44.46 33.83 -8.18
C ARG A 1190 -44.19 33.12 -6.85
N ILE A 1191 -43.72 33.81 -5.81
CA ILE A 1191 -43.63 33.22 -4.46
C ILE A 1191 -45.04 32.96 -3.90
N VAL A 1192 -45.98 33.89 -4.07
CA VAL A 1192 -47.39 33.71 -3.66
C VAL A 1192 -48.05 32.54 -4.40
N ASP A 1193 -47.81 32.36 -5.70
CA ASP A 1193 -48.38 31.25 -6.49
C ASP A 1193 -47.96 29.85 -5.98
N PHE A 1194 -46.85 29.74 -5.25
CA PHE A 1194 -46.35 28.49 -4.64
C PHE A 1194 -46.67 28.37 -3.15
N LEU A 1195 -47.27 29.38 -2.51
CA LEU A 1195 -47.67 29.35 -1.10
C LEU A 1195 -49.09 28.79 -0.94
N SER A 1196 -49.20 27.47 -0.74
CA SER A 1196 -50.47 26.82 -0.42
C SER A 1196 -50.81 26.93 1.08
N PHE A 1197 -52.11 27.10 1.39
CA PHE A 1197 -52.67 26.93 2.74
C PHE A 1197 -53.28 25.53 2.94
N GLY A 1198 -53.13 24.64 1.95
CA GLY A 1198 -53.59 23.26 1.97
C GLY A 1198 -55.10 23.15 2.25
N TRP A 1199 -55.43 22.37 3.29
CA TRP A 1199 -56.82 22.11 3.72
C TRP A 1199 -57.66 23.37 3.92
N TYR A 1200 -57.04 24.49 4.31
CA TYR A 1200 -57.73 25.76 4.54
C TYR A 1200 -58.26 26.38 3.25
N GLU A 1201 -57.69 26.08 2.09
CA GLU A 1201 -58.19 26.57 0.80
C GLU A 1201 -59.60 26.03 0.53
N SER A 1202 -59.83 24.73 0.71
CA SER A 1202 -61.17 24.15 0.64
C SER A 1202 -62.14 24.71 1.68
N LEU A 1203 -61.66 24.98 2.89
CA LEU A 1203 -62.48 25.61 3.93
C LEU A 1203 -62.89 27.04 3.56
N PHE A 1204 -61.99 27.87 3.04
CA PHE A 1204 -62.29 29.26 2.68
C PHE A 1204 -63.00 29.40 1.33
N GLN A 1205 -62.66 28.59 0.32
CA GLN A 1205 -63.24 28.67 -1.03
C GLN A 1205 -64.65 28.04 -1.12
N SER A 1206 -64.94 26.99 -0.32
CA SER A 1206 -66.18 26.21 -0.50
C SER A 1206 -67.02 26.07 0.77
N TYR A 1207 -66.45 25.62 1.89
CA TYR A 1207 -67.24 25.17 3.04
C TYR A 1207 -67.68 26.31 3.96
N MET A 1208 -66.79 27.27 4.21
CA MET A 1208 -67.00 28.45 5.05
C MET A 1208 -66.96 29.77 4.27
N ALA A 1209 -67.05 29.73 2.94
CA ALA A 1209 -66.96 30.90 2.05
C ALA A 1209 -67.95 32.05 2.34
N LYS A 1210 -68.98 31.81 3.15
CA LYS A 1210 -69.97 32.80 3.60
C LYS A 1210 -69.82 33.23 5.07
N LYS A 1211 -68.83 32.70 5.81
CA LYS A 1211 -68.54 33.06 7.20
C LYS A 1211 -67.45 34.13 7.25
N PRO A 1212 -67.52 35.11 8.18
CA PRO A 1212 -66.48 36.14 8.30
C PRO A 1212 -65.17 35.53 8.81
N VAL A 1213 -64.12 35.63 8.00
CA VAL A 1213 -62.75 35.20 8.37
C VAL A 1213 -62.02 36.34 9.06
N LYS A 1214 -61.47 36.09 10.25
CA LYS A 1214 -60.56 37.02 10.95
C LYS A 1214 -59.16 36.41 11.02
N VAL A 1215 -58.26 36.87 10.15
CA VAL A 1215 -56.84 36.54 10.21
C VAL A 1215 -56.21 37.22 11.42
N VAL A 1216 -55.36 36.51 12.15
CA VAL A 1216 -54.50 37.04 13.21
C VAL A 1216 -53.10 36.51 12.95
N SER A 1217 -52.28 37.30 12.27
CA SER A 1217 -50.86 37.02 12.07
C SER A 1217 -50.06 37.48 13.29
N SER A 1218 -49.03 36.72 13.65
CA SER A 1218 -47.95 37.16 14.53
C SER A 1218 -46.64 37.03 13.78
N MET A 1219 -46.17 38.15 13.22
CA MET A 1219 -44.79 38.28 12.77
C MET A 1219 -43.88 38.27 14.02
N GLY A 1220 -42.70 37.66 13.91
CA GLY A 1220 -41.74 37.63 15.01
C GLY A 1220 -41.04 38.98 15.16
N GLU A 1221 -40.26 39.15 16.24
CA GLU A 1221 -39.44 40.36 16.45
C GLU A 1221 -38.23 40.46 15.48
N GLN A 1222 -38.13 39.52 14.53
CA GLN A 1222 -37.14 39.44 13.44
C GLN A 1222 -37.82 39.24 12.07
N SER A 1223 -39.00 39.82 11.88
CA SER A 1223 -39.85 39.71 10.68
C SER A 1223 -40.31 41.09 10.22
#